data_AF-A0A0C3LT90-F1
#
_entry.id   AF-A0A0C3LT90-F1
#
_cell.length_a   1.000
_cell.length_b   1.000
_cell.length_c   1.000
_cell.angle_alpha   90.00
_cell.angle_beta   90.00
_cell.angle_gamma   90.00
#
_symmetry.space_group_name_H-M   'P 1'
#
loop_
_entity.id
_entity.type
_entity.pdbx_description
1 polymer ?
#
loop_
_entity_poly.entity_id
_entity_poly.type
_entity_poly.pdbx_seq_one_letter_code
_entity_poly.pdbx_strand_id
1 'polypeptide(L)'
;MKLFTSKRLAYLVAAVLAGSLAGCSGDDGKDGKDGVDGQPGIPGTPGDSWTPPVATTSLETNVKVINYAFGEGTISYEFEVTNENGELINGLTKAEGKVAALTDKGFINNRTESPINEVEDNVHIGGYGGVNMESSRTPDTEGATLTQISDGHYEFVLPLKGVNAGTEGIVWLRVGGHSESGIASSGKYVVNKPEGAFSTTTEACFSCHVDYSTSPNRHSSYVAQGMDGEVTFVEGCMVCHGSVSRTAVNEQGFSVGGYASNTLSKIGHINHQAFETGFSAMNCSSCHAEPTVNVNIAGPGCTDCHDTGGIPGDIVPGNGSDLRKLHEAKSAISSNKAIADSYKVTGTAPAWFADAGTAGQWCTTLSLFKVDAETGAETLVDLHELFDDTQTIHNPDKPINYVGSYLHGVYNDSVIGRITSAYDYSYDAEGRKTMCYAAAPASHSAPHVVGSTPDLSAWADAGLMASLRVSFTAKDYMGAESDVVTIHGYTDVASQLDGAVTAYERRHNVGSESCTTCHNSEANFHKNGNFAEGGFGCVACHNNGQDRRAGYSSPGFGPMVHSMHWGVGSKSLDEDGKEVSNSASVIAPQTGCVACHDTGVVDLNAVPNQFIKARAYGISNKMASPITANCYACHNDDSALNHMMQNGGTTTEDVPASKWYKLSTTESCATCHAEGSSFGIEKYHNFSR
;
A
#
# COMPACT_ATOMS: atom_id res chain seq x y z
N MET A 1 -8.23 -16.59 1.05
CA MET A 1 -9.59 -16.87 0.54
C MET A 1 -9.78 -16.07 -0.74
N LYS A 2 -10.26 -16.68 -1.83
CA LYS A 2 -10.36 -16.02 -3.14
C LYS A 2 -11.59 -15.11 -3.20
N LEU A 3 -11.37 -13.82 -3.40
CA LEU A 3 -12.38 -12.81 -3.71
C LEU A 3 -12.91 -13.04 -5.14
N PHE A 4 -14.21 -13.33 -5.26
CA PHE A 4 -14.92 -13.26 -6.55
C PHE A 4 -16.31 -12.67 -6.32
N THR A 5 -16.42 -11.35 -6.36
CA THR A 5 -17.69 -10.61 -6.34
C THR A 5 -18.01 -10.12 -7.75
N SER A 6 -18.72 -10.93 -8.55
CA SER A 6 -19.47 -10.37 -9.68
C SER A 6 -20.85 -11.02 -9.80
N LYS A 7 -21.88 -10.17 -9.77
CA LYS A 7 -23.32 -10.53 -9.78
C LYS A 7 -23.76 -11.24 -11.07
N ARG A 8 -22.89 -11.35 -12.09
CA ARG A 8 -23.22 -11.97 -13.40
C ARG A 8 -22.99 -13.49 -13.43
N LEU A 9 -22.18 -14.04 -12.51
CA LEU A 9 -21.90 -15.49 -12.48
C LEU A 9 -22.95 -16.29 -11.70
N ALA A 10 -23.64 -15.66 -10.74
CA ALA A 10 -24.70 -16.29 -9.94
C ALA A 10 -25.88 -16.78 -10.81
N TYR A 11 -26.22 -16.05 -11.88
CA TYR A 11 -27.28 -16.47 -12.82
C TYR A 11 -26.86 -17.66 -13.71
N LEU A 12 -25.57 -17.84 -13.95
CA LEU A 12 -25.04 -18.91 -14.82
C LEU A 12 -24.95 -20.25 -14.07
N VAL A 13 -24.65 -20.22 -12.77
CA VAL A 13 -24.62 -21.41 -11.91
C VAL A 13 -26.03 -21.93 -11.60
N ALA A 14 -27.02 -21.03 -11.42
CA ALA A 14 -28.41 -21.42 -11.19
C ALA A 14 -29.05 -22.11 -12.43
N ALA A 15 -28.66 -21.72 -13.64
CA ALA A 15 -29.18 -22.32 -14.88
C ALA A 15 -28.61 -23.73 -15.15
N VAL A 16 -27.40 -24.03 -14.67
CA VAL A 16 -26.74 -25.34 -14.88
C VAL A 16 -27.23 -26.39 -13.87
N LEU A 17 -27.62 -25.99 -12.66
CA LEU A 17 -28.12 -26.90 -11.61
C LEU A 17 -29.57 -27.35 -11.82
N ALA A 18 -30.37 -26.63 -12.61
CA ALA A 18 -31.73 -27.04 -12.94
C ALA A 18 -31.81 -28.06 -14.11
N GLY A 19 -30.71 -28.29 -14.83
CA GLY A 19 -30.68 -29.13 -16.04
C GLY A 19 -30.26 -30.58 -15.84
N SER A 20 -29.87 -31.01 -14.64
CA SER A 20 -29.22 -32.32 -14.39
C SER A 20 -30.09 -33.38 -13.71
N LEU A 21 -31.41 -33.17 -13.57
CA LEU A 21 -32.34 -34.14 -12.99
C LEU A 21 -33.30 -34.72 -14.04
N ALA A 22 -32.75 -35.36 -15.07
CA ALA A 22 -33.51 -36.25 -15.94
C ALA A 22 -32.65 -37.43 -16.41
N GLY A 23 -32.95 -38.62 -15.90
CA GLY A 23 -32.55 -39.89 -16.52
C GLY A 23 -31.65 -40.78 -15.66
N CYS A 24 -32.27 -41.74 -14.97
CA CYS A 24 -31.92 -43.16 -15.13
C CYS A 24 -32.93 -44.03 -14.37
N SER A 25 -33.83 -44.64 -15.13
CA SER A 25 -34.64 -45.79 -14.73
C SER A 25 -33.82 -47.05 -14.96
N GLY A 26 -33.73 -47.96 -13.99
CA GLY A 26 -33.01 -49.22 -14.11
C GLY A 26 -33.49 -50.27 -13.10
N ASP A 27 -33.69 -51.48 -13.63
CA ASP A 27 -34.54 -52.58 -13.16
C ASP A 27 -34.32 -53.18 -11.76
N ASP A 28 -35.45 -53.68 -11.27
CA ASP A 28 -35.77 -54.38 -10.04
C ASP A 28 -35.08 -55.77 -9.96
N GLY A 29 -34.08 -55.86 -9.09
CA GLY A 29 -33.39 -57.10 -8.72
C GLY A 29 -34.15 -57.89 -7.65
N LYS A 30 -34.72 -59.03 -8.06
CA LYS A 30 -35.24 -60.19 -7.30
C LYS A 30 -35.15 -60.17 -5.77
N ASP A 31 -36.31 -60.35 -5.14
CA ASP A 31 -36.49 -60.53 -3.70
C ASP A 31 -35.68 -61.71 -3.13
N GLY A 32 -34.81 -61.41 -2.17
CA GLY A 32 -34.18 -62.39 -1.29
C GLY A 32 -35.15 -62.82 -0.19
N LYS A 33 -35.05 -64.09 0.24
CA LYS A 33 -35.87 -64.65 1.33
C LYS A 33 -35.70 -63.88 2.64
N ASP A 34 -36.81 -63.54 3.28
CA ASP A 34 -36.84 -62.94 4.61
C ASP A 34 -36.11 -63.81 5.64
N GLY A 35 -35.16 -63.21 6.35
CA GLY A 35 -34.56 -63.76 7.55
C GLY A 35 -35.51 -63.61 8.74
N VAL A 36 -35.40 -64.51 9.72
CA VAL A 36 -36.22 -64.50 10.95
C VAL A 36 -35.95 -63.22 11.75
N ASP A 37 -37.00 -62.50 12.14
CA ASP A 37 -36.90 -61.26 12.93
C ASP A 37 -36.11 -61.49 14.23
N GLY A 38 -35.06 -60.69 14.42
CA GLY A 38 -34.38 -60.58 15.70
C GLY A 38 -35.26 -59.88 16.73
N GLN A 39 -35.21 -60.33 17.99
CA GLN A 39 -35.86 -59.65 19.12
C GLN A 39 -35.43 -58.17 19.17
N PRO A 40 -36.36 -57.20 19.29
CA PRO A 40 -36.02 -55.79 19.40
C PRO A 40 -35.08 -55.55 20.56
N GLY A 41 -33.95 -54.87 20.29
CA GLY A 41 -33.09 -54.34 21.34
C GLY A 41 -33.88 -53.35 22.22
N ILE A 42 -33.56 -53.32 23.51
CA ILE A 42 -34.12 -52.34 24.45
C ILE A 42 -33.82 -50.93 23.90
N PRO A 43 -34.81 -50.04 23.72
CA PRO A 43 -34.55 -48.66 23.32
C PRO A 43 -33.53 -48.03 24.27
N GLY A 44 -32.45 -47.48 23.71
CA GLY A 44 -31.52 -46.68 24.49
C GLY A 44 -32.27 -45.52 25.15
N THR A 45 -31.88 -45.19 26.37
CA THR A 45 -32.36 -43.98 27.05
C THR A 45 -32.13 -42.78 26.12
N PRO A 46 -33.14 -41.91 25.86
CA PRO A 46 -32.91 -40.65 25.17
C PRO A 46 -31.73 -39.95 25.85
N GLY A 47 -30.71 -39.58 25.09
CA GLY A 47 -29.62 -38.77 25.63
C GLY A 47 -30.19 -37.48 26.21
N ASP A 48 -29.62 -37.01 27.31
CA ASP A 48 -29.99 -35.71 27.89
C ASP A 48 -29.96 -34.64 26.79
N SER A 49 -30.93 -33.72 26.84
CA SER A 49 -31.01 -32.61 25.90
C SER A 49 -29.66 -31.88 25.88
N TRP A 50 -28.96 -31.91 24.74
CA TRP A 50 -27.69 -31.22 24.59
C TRP A 50 -27.95 -29.71 24.64
N THR A 51 -27.71 -29.11 25.80
CA THR A 51 -27.56 -27.67 25.94
C THR A 51 -26.12 -27.32 25.58
N PRO A 52 -25.87 -26.43 24.59
CA PRO A 52 -24.53 -25.94 24.31
C PRO A 52 -23.88 -25.43 25.60
N PRO A 53 -22.59 -25.71 25.83
CA PRO A 53 -21.89 -25.13 26.97
C PRO A 53 -21.96 -23.60 26.89
N VAL A 54 -22.23 -22.97 28.04
CA VAL A 54 -22.31 -21.53 28.19
C VAL A 54 -21.12 -21.07 29.03
N ALA A 55 -20.40 -20.08 28.53
CA ALA A 55 -19.27 -19.47 29.21
C ALA A 55 -19.73 -18.25 30.03
N THR A 56 -19.05 -17.99 31.15
CA THR A 56 -19.23 -16.77 31.96
C THR A 56 -17.96 -15.91 32.01
N THR A 57 -16.92 -16.33 31.29
CA THR A 57 -15.64 -15.63 31.13
C THR A 57 -15.14 -15.87 29.71
N SER A 58 -14.33 -14.97 29.17
CA SER A 58 -13.75 -15.15 27.84
C SER A 58 -12.41 -14.44 27.68
N LEU A 59 -11.57 -14.96 26.79
CA LEU A 59 -10.37 -14.26 26.34
C LEU A 59 -10.68 -13.37 25.13
N GLU A 60 -11.68 -13.76 24.34
CA GLU A 60 -12.20 -13.00 23.21
C GLU A 60 -13.74 -12.95 23.25
N THR A 61 -14.33 -11.91 22.68
CA THR A 61 -15.80 -11.77 22.59
C THR A 61 -16.20 -11.44 21.16
N ASN A 62 -16.81 -12.42 20.51
CA ASN A 62 -17.39 -12.30 19.19
C ASN A 62 -18.84 -11.82 19.33
N VAL A 63 -19.27 -10.92 18.46
CA VAL A 63 -20.61 -10.32 18.50
C VAL A 63 -21.28 -10.52 17.16
N LYS A 64 -22.50 -11.04 17.18
CA LYS A 64 -23.39 -11.12 16.03
C LYS A 64 -24.62 -10.27 16.29
N VAL A 65 -24.67 -9.08 15.71
CA VAL A 65 -25.86 -8.22 15.77
C VAL A 65 -26.97 -8.84 14.93
N ILE A 66 -28.13 -9.02 15.55
CA ILE A 66 -29.34 -9.58 14.98
C ILE A 66 -30.21 -8.45 14.43
N ASN A 67 -30.35 -7.37 15.19
CA ASN A 67 -31.15 -6.21 14.81
C ASN A 67 -30.67 -4.92 15.47
N TYR A 68 -30.99 -3.78 14.86
CA TYR A 68 -30.94 -2.48 15.53
C TYR A 68 -32.17 -1.65 15.11
N ALA A 69 -32.64 -0.77 15.99
CA ALA A 69 -33.77 0.10 15.69
C ALA A 69 -33.63 1.47 16.35
N PHE A 70 -34.01 2.52 15.61
CA PHE A 70 -34.13 3.87 16.16
C PHE A 70 -35.55 4.12 16.69
N GLY A 71 -35.63 4.71 17.88
CA GLY A 71 -36.83 5.31 18.44
C GLY A 71 -36.65 6.81 18.65
N GLU A 72 -37.70 7.47 19.16
CA GLU A 72 -37.60 8.87 19.58
C GLU A 72 -36.64 9.01 20.77
N GLY A 73 -35.46 9.58 20.53
CA GLY A 73 -34.43 9.77 21.53
C GLY A 73 -33.77 8.47 22.00
N THR A 74 -33.87 7.37 21.25
CA THR A 74 -33.33 6.05 21.66
C THR A 74 -32.81 5.24 20.47
N ILE A 75 -31.89 4.32 20.75
CA ILE A 75 -31.51 3.23 19.87
C ILE A 75 -31.52 1.91 20.64
N SER A 76 -32.02 0.83 20.02
CA SER A 76 -31.95 -0.53 20.56
C SER A 76 -31.11 -1.43 19.67
N TYR A 77 -30.37 -2.35 20.28
CA TYR A 77 -29.58 -3.39 19.62
C TYR A 77 -30.00 -4.75 20.16
N GLU A 78 -30.15 -5.73 19.28
CA GLU A 78 -30.33 -7.14 19.62
C GLU A 78 -29.13 -7.91 19.07
N PHE A 79 -28.43 -8.67 19.90
CA PHE A 79 -27.20 -9.34 19.49
C PHE A 79 -26.87 -10.59 20.30
N GLU A 80 -26.16 -11.51 19.67
CA GLU A 80 -25.61 -12.72 20.28
C GLU A 80 -24.10 -12.56 20.53
N VAL A 81 -23.58 -13.12 21.63
CA VAL A 81 -22.16 -13.12 21.97
C VAL A 81 -21.60 -14.52 22.19
N THR A 82 -20.41 -14.77 21.65
CA THR A 82 -19.67 -16.04 21.84
C THR A 82 -18.21 -15.80 22.23
N ASN A 83 -17.58 -16.79 22.88
CA ASN A 83 -16.16 -16.77 23.24
C ASN A 83 -15.25 -17.28 22.11
N GLU A 84 -13.95 -17.44 22.39
CA GLU A 84 -12.94 -17.96 21.46
C GLU A 84 -13.21 -19.39 20.96
N ASN A 85 -14.03 -20.17 21.69
CA ASN A 85 -14.41 -21.54 21.34
C ASN A 85 -15.77 -21.63 20.65
N GLY A 86 -16.44 -20.50 20.41
CA GLY A 86 -17.79 -20.45 19.84
C GLY A 86 -18.91 -20.78 20.84
N GLU A 87 -18.61 -20.78 22.14
CA GLU A 87 -19.59 -21.01 23.21
C GLU A 87 -20.31 -19.70 23.54
N LEU A 88 -21.63 -19.77 23.80
CA LEU A 88 -22.44 -18.60 24.16
C LEU A 88 -21.98 -17.99 25.48
N ILE A 89 -21.99 -16.65 25.59
CA ILE A 89 -21.53 -15.95 26.81
C ILE A 89 -22.71 -15.40 27.63
N ASN A 90 -22.82 -15.82 28.89
CA ASN A 90 -23.74 -15.25 29.88
C ASN A 90 -23.02 -14.28 30.84
N GLY A 91 -23.78 -13.34 31.42
CA GLY A 91 -23.26 -12.40 32.40
C GLY A 91 -22.54 -11.17 31.83
N LEU A 92 -22.79 -10.83 30.56
CA LEU A 92 -22.31 -9.59 29.95
C LEU A 92 -22.93 -8.38 30.68
N THR A 93 -22.09 -7.52 31.24
CA THR A 93 -22.57 -6.35 32.01
C THR A 93 -22.33 -5.02 31.33
N LYS A 94 -21.52 -4.95 30.27
CA LYS A 94 -21.09 -3.70 29.64
C LYS A 94 -21.39 -3.67 28.15
N ALA A 95 -21.97 -2.56 27.71
CA ALA A 95 -22.24 -2.26 26.32
C ALA A 95 -22.08 -0.75 26.07
N GLU A 96 -21.52 -0.39 24.93
CA GLU A 96 -21.28 0.97 24.46
C GLU A 96 -21.87 1.11 23.06
N GLY A 97 -22.67 2.16 22.84
CA GLY A 97 -23.27 2.48 21.54
C GLY A 97 -22.91 3.90 21.10
N LYS A 98 -22.75 4.09 19.79
CA LYS A 98 -22.55 5.42 19.19
C LYS A 98 -23.34 5.56 17.89
N VAL A 99 -23.80 6.77 17.63
CA VAL A 99 -24.50 7.15 16.41
C VAL A 99 -23.91 8.46 15.89
N ALA A 100 -23.39 8.44 14.66
CA ALA A 100 -23.12 9.66 13.91
C ALA A 100 -24.25 9.85 12.90
N ALA A 101 -25.12 10.82 13.16
CA ALA A 101 -26.24 11.14 12.29
C ALA A 101 -25.74 11.83 11.01
N LEU A 102 -26.33 11.45 9.87
CA LEU A 102 -26.12 12.11 8.59
C LEU A 102 -26.95 13.40 8.54
N THR A 103 -26.26 14.51 8.31
CA THR A 103 -26.82 15.87 8.23
C THR A 103 -26.50 16.52 6.88
N ASP A 104 -27.01 17.73 6.66
CA ASP A 104 -26.62 18.58 5.53
C ASP A 104 -25.11 18.90 5.48
N LYS A 105 -24.41 18.81 6.62
CA LYS A 105 -22.96 19.00 6.77
C LYS A 105 -22.20 17.68 6.90
N GLY A 106 -22.83 16.54 6.58
CA GLY A 106 -22.24 15.21 6.67
C GLY A 106 -22.48 14.55 8.04
N PHE A 107 -21.57 13.68 8.46
CA PHE A 107 -21.75 12.88 9.67
C PHE A 107 -21.36 13.64 10.93
N ILE A 108 -22.29 13.73 11.88
CA ILE A 108 -22.09 14.42 13.16
C ILE A 108 -22.54 13.50 14.30
N ASN A 109 -21.65 13.35 15.27
CA ASN A 109 -21.93 12.74 16.56
C ASN A 109 -21.51 13.75 17.63
N ASN A 110 -22.44 14.53 18.15
CA ASN A 110 -22.11 15.55 19.13
C ASN A 110 -22.00 14.94 20.54
N ARG A 111 -21.31 15.63 21.44
CA ARG A 111 -21.27 15.25 22.85
C ARG A 111 -22.40 15.94 23.58
N THR A 112 -22.99 15.25 24.55
CA THR A 112 -23.78 15.94 25.57
C THR A 112 -22.85 16.83 26.39
N GLU A 113 -23.12 18.13 26.39
CA GLU A 113 -22.32 19.12 27.12
C GLU A 113 -23.00 19.52 28.44
N SER A 114 -22.19 19.95 29.41
CA SER A 114 -22.73 20.54 30.64
C SER A 114 -23.31 21.92 30.34
N PRO A 115 -24.26 22.42 31.16
CA PRO A 115 -24.83 23.75 30.97
C PRO A 115 -23.76 24.84 30.87
N ILE A 116 -23.90 25.71 29.87
CA ILE A 116 -23.01 26.86 29.62
C ILE A 116 -23.81 28.13 29.92
N ASN A 117 -23.30 28.98 30.82
CA ASN A 117 -23.97 30.23 31.21
C ASN A 117 -25.44 30.02 31.63
N GLU A 118 -25.72 28.97 32.42
CA GLU A 118 -27.06 28.58 32.90
C GLU A 118 -28.04 28.16 31.79
N VAL A 119 -27.57 27.99 30.55
CA VAL A 119 -28.34 27.41 29.46
C VAL A 119 -28.03 25.92 29.40
N GLU A 120 -29.07 25.07 29.38
CA GLU A 120 -28.92 23.64 29.13
C GLU A 120 -28.47 23.38 27.70
N ASP A 121 -27.71 22.30 27.48
CA ASP A 121 -27.29 21.89 26.15
C ASP A 121 -28.51 21.74 25.23
N ASN A 122 -28.52 22.54 24.17
CA ASN A 122 -29.62 22.66 23.21
C ASN A 122 -29.24 22.14 21.82
N VAL A 123 -28.09 21.47 21.69
CA VAL A 123 -27.64 20.85 20.45
C VAL A 123 -27.51 19.36 20.69
N HIS A 124 -28.29 18.55 19.97
CA HIS A 124 -28.21 17.10 20.06
C HIS A 124 -28.28 16.51 18.66
N ILE A 125 -27.19 15.92 18.20
CA ILE A 125 -27.08 15.34 16.85
C ILE A 125 -26.32 14.02 16.96
N GLY A 126 -27.02 12.90 16.70
CA GLY A 126 -26.49 11.56 16.98
C GLY A 126 -26.35 11.32 18.48
N GLY A 127 -25.22 10.75 18.89
CA GLY A 127 -24.83 10.66 20.30
C GLY A 127 -23.99 9.43 20.62
N TYR A 128 -23.59 9.33 21.89
CA TYR A 128 -22.87 8.17 22.40
C TYR A 128 -23.26 7.89 23.85
N GLY A 129 -23.11 6.63 24.28
CA GLY A 129 -23.41 6.24 25.63
C GLY A 129 -23.22 4.75 25.89
N GLY A 130 -23.61 4.30 27.08
CA GLY A 130 -23.42 2.92 27.49
C GLY A 130 -23.90 2.60 28.90
N VAL A 131 -23.70 1.34 29.28
CA VAL A 131 -23.91 0.80 30.63
C VAL A 131 -22.60 0.23 31.17
N ASN A 132 -22.36 0.42 32.47
CA ASN A 132 -21.15 0.02 33.19
C ASN A 132 -19.85 0.54 32.52
N MET A 133 -19.89 1.80 32.12
CA MET A 133 -18.78 2.52 31.50
C MET A 133 -17.78 3.00 32.56
N GLU A 134 -16.55 2.52 32.47
CA GLU A 134 -15.48 2.82 33.46
C GLU A 134 -14.67 4.09 33.10
N SER A 135 -15.07 4.81 32.05
CA SER A 135 -14.38 5.99 31.55
C SER A 135 -15.13 7.25 31.99
N SER A 136 -14.44 8.15 32.70
CA SER A 136 -14.99 9.47 33.08
C SER A 136 -15.34 10.37 31.89
N ARG A 137 -14.85 10.04 30.69
CA ARG A 137 -15.17 10.76 29.44
C ARG A 137 -16.45 10.26 28.78
N THR A 138 -16.90 9.07 29.16
CA THR A 138 -18.10 8.43 28.63
C THR A 138 -18.88 7.80 29.79
N PRO A 139 -19.53 8.61 30.63
CA PRO A 139 -20.25 8.10 31.78
C PRO A 139 -21.43 7.23 31.35
N ASP A 140 -21.94 6.45 32.30
CA ASP A 140 -23.19 5.72 32.11
C ASP A 140 -24.31 6.66 31.67
N THR A 141 -25.11 6.17 30.73
CA THR A 141 -26.23 6.93 30.21
C THR A 141 -27.47 6.62 31.04
N GLU A 142 -28.08 7.66 31.59
CA GLU A 142 -29.31 7.53 32.36
C GLU A 142 -30.40 6.85 31.52
N GLY A 143 -30.98 5.78 32.06
CA GLY A 143 -32.02 4.99 31.39
C GLY A 143 -31.50 3.96 30.38
N ALA A 144 -30.19 3.81 30.19
CA ALA A 144 -29.65 2.72 29.38
C ALA A 144 -29.79 1.36 30.09
N THR A 145 -30.13 0.32 29.32
CA THR A 145 -30.35 -1.04 29.85
C THR A 145 -29.68 -2.09 28.96
N LEU A 146 -29.00 -3.05 29.58
CA LEU A 146 -28.50 -4.25 28.92
C LEU A 146 -29.16 -5.47 29.57
N THR A 147 -29.96 -6.19 28.80
CA THR A 147 -30.80 -7.28 29.29
C THR A 147 -30.44 -8.56 28.55
N GLN A 148 -30.06 -9.61 29.29
CA GLN A 148 -29.95 -10.95 28.72
C GLN A 148 -31.36 -11.51 28.50
N ILE A 149 -31.72 -11.80 27.25
CA ILE A 149 -33.05 -12.30 26.87
C ILE A 149 -33.08 -13.82 26.66
N SER A 150 -31.94 -14.43 26.31
CA SER A 150 -31.69 -15.87 26.38
C SER A 150 -30.18 -16.12 26.52
N ASP A 151 -29.73 -17.38 26.61
CA ASP A 151 -28.31 -17.68 26.70
C ASP A 151 -27.53 -17.07 25.53
N GLY A 152 -26.47 -16.32 25.83
CA GLY A 152 -25.66 -15.59 24.85
C GLY A 152 -26.36 -14.43 24.14
N HIS A 153 -27.65 -14.19 24.37
CA HIS A 153 -28.47 -13.25 23.59
C HIS A 153 -28.91 -12.07 24.45
N TYR A 154 -28.66 -10.86 23.97
CA TYR A 154 -28.88 -9.62 24.70
C TYR A 154 -29.65 -8.59 23.88
N GLU A 155 -30.44 -7.81 24.61
CA GLU A 155 -31.02 -6.55 24.16
C GLU A 155 -30.32 -5.39 24.89
N PHE A 156 -29.79 -4.44 24.14
CA PHE A 156 -29.22 -3.20 24.66
C PHE A 156 -30.04 -2.00 24.18
N VAL A 157 -30.65 -1.27 25.10
CA VAL A 157 -31.42 -0.05 24.82
C VAL A 157 -30.65 1.14 25.36
N LEU A 158 -30.38 2.11 24.50
CA LEU A 158 -29.57 3.29 24.79
C LEU A 158 -30.34 4.58 24.48
N PRO A 159 -30.64 5.40 25.49
CA PRO A 159 -31.17 6.75 25.28
C PRO A 159 -30.13 7.67 24.63
N LEU A 160 -30.47 8.25 23.47
CA LEU A 160 -29.68 9.23 22.73
C LEU A 160 -30.60 10.36 22.24
N LYS A 161 -30.59 11.53 22.89
CA LYS A 161 -31.50 12.64 22.56
C LYS A 161 -31.39 13.13 21.10
N GLY A 162 -30.25 12.94 20.47
CA GLY A 162 -29.96 13.41 19.10
C GLY A 162 -30.40 12.47 17.99
N VAL A 163 -31.17 11.41 18.28
CA VAL A 163 -31.70 10.48 17.28
C VAL A 163 -33.23 10.38 17.36
N ASN A 164 -33.85 9.98 16.25
CA ASN A 164 -35.28 9.72 16.08
C ASN A 164 -35.49 8.57 15.09
N ALA A 165 -36.74 8.14 14.90
CA ALA A 165 -37.06 6.99 14.03
C ALA A 165 -36.63 7.17 12.55
N GLY A 166 -36.44 8.40 12.07
CA GLY A 166 -35.97 8.72 10.73
C GLY A 166 -34.47 9.02 10.63
N THR A 167 -33.70 8.77 11.69
CA THR A 167 -32.27 9.04 11.69
C THR A 167 -31.54 8.09 10.75
N GLU A 168 -30.85 8.66 9.76
CA GLU A 168 -29.85 7.96 8.97
C GLU A 168 -28.46 8.27 9.53
N GLY A 169 -27.55 7.30 9.52
CA GLY A 169 -26.23 7.52 10.11
C GLY A 169 -25.38 6.27 10.27
N ILE A 170 -24.15 6.48 10.73
CA ILE A 170 -23.24 5.39 11.15
C ILE A 170 -23.67 4.94 12.54
N VAL A 171 -23.97 3.65 12.66
CA VAL A 171 -24.31 3.01 13.94
C VAL A 171 -23.16 2.12 14.37
N TRP A 172 -22.74 2.26 15.63
CA TRP A 172 -21.57 1.58 16.17
C TRP A 172 -21.88 0.88 17.50
N LEU A 173 -21.28 -0.28 17.73
CA LEU A 173 -21.47 -1.11 18.93
C LEU A 173 -20.13 -1.69 19.44
N ARG A 174 -19.99 -1.77 20.76
CA ARG A 174 -18.97 -2.58 21.45
C ARG A 174 -19.53 -3.11 22.76
N VAL A 175 -19.14 -4.33 23.13
CA VAL A 175 -19.60 -4.96 24.37
C VAL A 175 -18.44 -5.58 25.16
N GLY A 176 -18.69 -5.88 26.43
CA GLY A 176 -17.74 -6.57 27.31
C GLY A 176 -16.56 -5.71 27.75
N GLY A 177 -15.61 -6.32 28.46
CA GLY A 177 -14.44 -5.64 29.00
C GLY A 177 -14.75 -4.74 30.20
N HIS A 178 -15.71 -5.13 31.03
CA HIS A 178 -15.88 -4.55 32.37
C HIS A 178 -14.91 -5.25 33.33
N SER A 179 -14.18 -4.49 34.15
CA SER A 179 -13.11 -5.04 34.99
C SER A 179 -13.56 -6.13 35.96
N GLU A 180 -14.83 -6.14 36.37
CA GLU A 180 -15.39 -7.12 37.30
C GLU A 180 -16.07 -8.33 36.62
N SER A 181 -16.25 -8.32 35.28
CA SER A 181 -17.05 -9.33 34.58
C SER A 181 -16.28 -10.60 34.18
N GLY A 182 -14.96 -10.55 34.04
CA GLY A 182 -14.17 -11.65 33.48
C GLY A 182 -14.45 -11.94 31.99
N ILE A 183 -15.26 -11.12 31.32
CA ILE A 183 -15.58 -11.21 29.88
C ILE A 183 -14.74 -10.18 29.14
N ALA A 184 -14.00 -10.63 28.14
CA ALA A 184 -13.17 -9.77 27.32
C ALA A 184 -14.00 -8.70 26.60
N SER A 185 -13.33 -7.62 26.18
CA SER A 185 -14.01 -6.66 25.32
C SER A 185 -14.08 -7.18 23.90
N SER A 186 -15.23 -7.02 23.26
CA SER A 186 -15.37 -7.30 21.85
C SER A 186 -14.53 -6.33 21.00
N GLY A 187 -14.39 -6.71 19.72
CA GLY A 187 -14.08 -5.76 18.65
C GLY A 187 -15.09 -4.59 18.60
N LYS A 188 -14.80 -3.63 17.73
CA LYS A 188 -15.62 -2.44 17.53
C LYS A 188 -16.40 -2.62 16.24
N TYR A 189 -17.72 -2.54 16.29
CA TYR A 189 -18.56 -2.92 15.17
C TYR A 189 -19.22 -1.68 14.56
N VAL A 190 -19.14 -1.54 13.25
CA VAL A 190 -20.03 -0.67 12.48
C VAL A 190 -21.24 -1.52 12.07
N VAL A 191 -22.35 -1.32 12.78
CA VAL A 191 -23.60 -2.08 12.62
C VAL A 191 -24.37 -1.60 11.39
N ASN A 192 -24.32 -0.30 11.11
CA ASN A 192 -24.94 0.32 9.95
C ASN A 192 -24.08 1.45 9.42
N LYS A 193 -24.12 1.61 8.09
CA LYS A 193 -23.56 2.75 7.39
C LYS A 193 -24.43 3.10 6.17
N PRO A 194 -24.73 4.38 5.91
CA PRO A 194 -25.47 4.76 4.71
C PRO A 194 -24.65 4.50 3.45
N GLU A 195 -25.27 3.90 2.43
CA GLU A 195 -24.63 3.71 1.12
C GLU A 195 -24.45 5.05 0.38
N GLY A 196 -23.37 5.18 -0.38
CA GLY A 196 -23.13 6.37 -1.23
C GLY A 196 -22.77 7.66 -0.49
N ALA A 197 -22.61 7.61 0.83
CA ALA A 197 -22.27 8.78 1.65
C ALA A 197 -20.76 9.06 1.75
N PHE A 198 -19.91 8.18 1.18
CA PHE A 198 -18.45 8.29 1.23
C PHE A 198 -17.88 8.18 -0.19
N SER A 199 -16.97 9.07 -0.55
CA SER A 199 -16.15 8.92 -1.76
C SER A 199 -14.84 8.16 -1.51
N THR A 200 -14.45 8.00 -0.24
CA THR A 200 -13.27 7.23 0.22
C THR A 200 -13.69 5.87 0.75
N THR A 201 -12.85 4.85 0.54
CA THR A 201 -13.09 3.49 1.04
C THR A 201 -11.96 3.04 1.98
N THR A 202 -12.23 2.01 2.80
CA THR A 202 -11.21 1.38 3.64
C THR A 202 -10.03 0.89 2.80
N GLU A 203 -10.32 0.27 1.65
CA GLU A 203 -9.31 -0.27 0.74
C GLU A 203 -8.37 0.82 0.22
N ALA A 204 -8.90 2.01 -0.10
CA ALA A 204 -8.08 3.13 -0.54
C ALA A 204 -7.08 3.57 0.55
N CYS A 205 -7.50 3.62 1.83
CA CYS A 205 -6.59 3.91 2.94
C CYS A 205 -5.57 2.77 3.16
N PHE A 206 -6.02 1.53 3.08
CA PHE A 206 -5.23 0.33 3.35
C PHE A 206 -4.28 -0.02 2.21
N SER A 207 -4.40 0.66 1.06
CA SER A 207 -3.41 0.59 -0.03
C SER A 207 -2.00 0.92 0.49
N CYS A 208 -1.86 1.93 1.35
CA CYS A 208 -0.63 2.31 2.03
C CYS A 208 -0.61 1.94 3.52
N HIS A 209 -1.72 2.10 4.25
CA HIS A 209 -1.78 1.79 5.69
C HIS A 209 -2.05 0.31 5.93
N VAL A 210 -1.06 -0.54 5.63
CA VAL A 210 -1.18 -1.99 5.80
C VAL A 210 -1.39 -2.33 7.27
N ASP A 211 -2.63 -2.73 7.57
CA ASP A 211 -3.13 -3.00 8.92
C ASP A 211 -2.91 -1.84 9.91
N TYR A 212 -3.76 -0.81 9.81
CA TYR A 212 -3.74 0.35 10.69
C TYR A 212 -3.83 -0.02 12.18
N SER A 213 -4.38 -1.18 12.54
CA SER A 213 -4.57 -1.60 13.95
C SER A 213 -3.25 -1.85 14.67
N THR A 214 -2.20 -2.19 13.92
CA THR A 214 -0.84 -2.40 14.40
C THR A 214 0.02 -1.13 14.35
N SER A 215 -0.51 -0.05 13.77
CA SER A 215 0.25 1.18 13.63
C SER A 215 0.61 1.80 14.99
N PRO A 216 1.75 2.52 15.08
CA PRO A 216 2.14 3.23 16.30
C PRO A 216 1.27 4.47 16.58
N ASN A 217 0.30 4.78 15.71
CA ASN A 217 -0.54 5.95 15.82
C ASN A 217 -1.55 5.85 16.96
N ARG A 218 -2.00 7.02 17.44
CA ARG A 218 -3.04 7.10 18.46
C ARG A 218 -4.32 6.43 17.96
N HIS A 219 -4.95 5.68 18.86
CA HIS A 219 -6.21 4.99 18.59
C HIS A 219 -6.13 3.97 17.44
N SER A 220 -4.96 3.41 17.11
CA SER A 220 -4.85 2.26 16.19
C SER A 220 -5.75 1.11 16.59
N SER A 221 -5.90 0.85 17.89
CA SER A 221 -6.85 -0.14 18.43
C SER A 221 -8.33 0.19 18.18
N TYR A 222 -8.68 1.37 17.65
CA TYR A 222 -10.07 1.77 17.35
C TYR A 222 -10.54 1.41 15.94
N VAL A 223 -9.70 0.76 15.12
CA VAL A 223 -10.14 0.18 13.84
C VAL A 223 -11.36 -0.70 14.10
N ALA A 224 -12.45 -0.39 13.40
CA ALA A 224 -13.69 -1.12 13.52
C ALA A 224 -13.80 -2.18 12.42
N GLN A 225 -14.65 -3.16 12.66
CA GLN A 225 -15.06 -4.15 11.68
C GLN A 225 -16.55 -4.00 11.39
N GLY A 226 -16.98 -4.46 10.22
CA GLY A 226 -18.37 -4.56 9.87
C GLY A 226 -18.98 -5.85 10.39
N MET A 227 -20.19 -6.12 9.94
CA MET A 227 -20.99 -7.26 10.39
C MET A 227 -20.51 -8.60 9.82
N ASP A 228 -19.79 -8.58 8.70
CA ASP A 228 -19.23 -9.76 8.04
C ASP A 228 -17.76 -10.00 8.42
N GLY A 229 -17.25 -9.25 9.40
CA GLY A 229 -15.85 -9.30 9.85
C GLY A 229 -14.88 -8.54 8.96
N GLU A 230 -15.37 -7.82 7.95
CA GLU A 230 -14.58 -6.96 7.09
C GLU A 230 -14.09 -5.71 7.84
N VAL A 231 -12.89 -5.22 7.51
CA VAL A 231 -12.40 -3.98 8.14
C VAL A 231 -13.22 -2.78 7.67
N THR A 232 -13.73 -2.01 8.62
CA THR A 232 -14.53 -0.79 8.37
C THR A 232 -13.82 0.41 9.00
N PHE A 233 -12.73 0.83 8.37
CA PHE A 233 -11.81 1.84 8.90
C PHE A 233 -12.40 3.25 8.88
N VAL A 234 -12.90 3.68 7.71
CA VAL A 234 -13.37 5.05 7.49
C VAL A 234 -14.55 5.35 8.41
N GLU A 235 -15.59 4.52 8.36
CA GLU A 235 -16.82 4.72 9.11
C GLU A 235 -16.59 4.52 10.62
N GLY A 236 -15.74 3.57 10.99
CA GLY A 236 -15.30 3.36 12.37
C GLY A 236 -14.62 4.58 12.98
N CYS A 237 -13.85 5.33 12.17
CA CYS A 237 -13.24 6.59 12.59
C CYS A 237 -14.24 7.75 12.53
N MET A 238 -15.07 7.85 11.48
CA MET A 238 -16.03 8.94 11.28
C MET A 238 -17.10 9.03 12.37
N VAL A 239 -17.41 7.91 13.05
CA VAL A 239 -18.34 7.93 14.19
C VAL A 239 -17.87 8.89 15.30
N CYS A 240 -16.57 9.14 15.40
CA CYS A 240 -15.99 10.11 16.35
C CYS A 240 -15.41 11.34 15.62
N HIS A 241 -14.70 11.10 14.53
CA HIS A 241 -14.05 12.11 13.68
C HIS A 241 -14.99 12.53 12.55
N GLY A 242 -16.16 13.08 12.92
CA GLY A 242 -17.21 13.49 11.99
C GLY A 242 -16.79 14.59 11.01
N SER A 243 -17.74 15.02 10.19
CA SER A 243 -17.53 16.00 9.10
C SER A 243 -17.37 17.44 9.59
N VAL A 244 -17.82 17.74 10.80
CA VAL A 244 -17.72 19.08 11.42
C VAL A 244 -16.92 18.96 12.72
N SER A 245 -15.97 19.87 12.92
CA SER A 245 -15.14 19.89 14.13
C SER A 245 -15.96 20.21 15.38
N ARG A 246 -15.66 19.55 16.50
CA ARG A 246 -16.18 19.91 17.82
C ARG A 246 -15.98 21.39 18.20
N THR A 247 -14.98 22.05 17.63
CA THR A 247 -14.72 23.47 17.93
C THR A 247 -15.66 24.42 17.18
N ALA A 248 -16.48 23.91 16.26
CA ALA A 248 -17.58 24.67 15.68
C ALA A 248 -18.70 24.76 16.72
N VAL A 249 -18.97 25.98 17.20
CA VAL A 249 -19.94 26.23 18.28
C VAL A 249 -21.05 27.18 17.82
N ASN A 250 -22.24 27.04 18.41
CA ASN A 250 -23.33 28.00 18.26
C ASN A 250 -23.07 29.30 19.07
N GLU A 251 -24.00 30.24 19.04
CA GLU A 251 -23.91 31.51 19.77
C GLU A 251 -23.76 31.33 21.30
N GLN A 252 -24.32 30.25 21.85
CA GLN A 252 -24.26 29.92 23.26
C GLN A 252 -22.96 29.20 23.66
N GLY A 253 -22.15 28.78 22.68
CA GLY A 253 -20.89 28.08 22.89
C GLY A 253 -20.98 26.55 22.88
N PHE A 254 -22.16 25.98 22.60
CA PHE A 254 -22.33 24.52 22.44
C PHE A 254 -21.82 24.06 21.08
N SER A 255 -21.13 22.92 21.05
CA SER A 255 -20.63 22.29 19.84
C SER A 255 -21.77 21.90 18.91
N VAL A 256 -21.76 22.48 17.70
CA VAL A 256 -22.59 22.04 16.57
C VAL A 256 -21.89 21.01 15.69
N GLY A 257 -20.64 20.67 16.03
CA GLY A 257 -19.86 19.64 15.36
C GLY A 257 -19.84 18.30 16.08
N GLY A 258 -18.98 17.40 15.59
CA GLY A 258 -18.85 16.03 16.06
C GLY A 258 -18.06 15.87 17.36
N TYR A 259 -17.71 14.63 17.67
CA TYR A 259 -17.11 14.24 18.93
C TYR A 259 -15.65 14.69 19.05
N ALA A 260 -14.93 14.79 17.93
CA ALA A 260 -13.52 15.15 17.89
C ALA A 260 -13.30 16.55 17.30
N SER A 261 -12.22 17.21 17.74
CA SER A 261 -11.81 18.50 17.20
C SER A 261 -11.18 18.40 15.80
N ASN A 262 -10.55 17.26 15.48
CA ASN A 262 -10.09 16.99 14.12
C ASN A 262 -11.14 16.13 13.42
N THR A 263 -11.65 16.59 12.28
CA THR A 263 -12.52 15.79 11.40
C THR A 263 -11.70 14.70 10.72
N LEU A 264 -12.33 13.62 10.24
CA LEU A 264 -11.59 12.59 9.50
C LEU A 264 -11.01 13.16 8.21
N SER A 265 -11.75 14.02 7.50
CA SER A 265 -11.26 14.70 6.31
C SER A 265 -10.01 15.53 6.60
N LYS A 266 -9.98 16.27 7.72
CA LYS A 266 -8.82 17.08 8.10
C LYS A 266 -7.60 16.21 8.42
N ILE A 267 -7.81 15.06 9.07
CA ILE A 267 -6.73 14.08 9.31
C ILE A 267 -6.21 13.55 7.98
N GLY A 268 -7.10 13.18 7.06
CA GLY A 268 -6.74 12.68 5.73
C GLY A 268 -6.11 13.72 4.82
N HIS A 269 -6.52 14.99 4.89
CA HIS A 269 -6.00 16.03 4.01
C HIS A 269 -4.72 16.65 4.56
N ILE A 270 -4.74 17.17 5.79
CA ILE A 270 -3.64 17.99 6.32
C ILE A 270 -2.40 17.16 6.59
N ASN A 271 -2.55 15.94 7.12
CA ASN A 271 -1.39 15.08 7.37
C ASN A 271 -0.73 14.59 6.07
N HIS A 272 -1.38 14.75 4.91
CA HIS A 272 -0.87 14.31 3.62
C HIS A 272 -0.46 15.46 2.69
N GLN A 273 -0.64 16.72 3.08
CA GLN A 273 -0.23 17.88 2.26
C GLN A 273 1.28 17.97 2.00
N ALA A 274 2.10 17.47 2.94
CA ALA A 274 3.56 17.41 2.85
C ALA A 274 4.06 16.01 3.23
N PHE A 275 3.37 14.97 2.76
CA PHE A 275 3.57 13.59 3.19
C PHE A 275 4.99 13.08 2.94
N GLU A 276 5.39 12.99 1.67
CA GLU A 276 6.68 12.45 1.26
C GLU A 276 7.00 12.86 -0.18
N THR A 277 8.25 12.68 -0.58
CA THR A 277 8.65 12.87 -1.98
C THR A 277 7.84 11.98 -2.93
N GLY A 278 7.41 12.53 -4.06
CA GLY A 278 6.63 11.79 -5.05
C GLY A 278 5.14 11.61 -4.70
N PHE A 279 4.67 12.16 -3.58
CA PHE A 279 3.24 12.22 -3.24
C PHE A 279 2.66 13.60 -3.54
N SER A 280 1.51 13.64 -4.22
CA SER A 280 0.71 14.83 -4.45
C SER A 280 -0.63 14.71 -3.76
N ALA A 281 -0.92 15.63 -2.84
CA ALA A 281 -2.23 15.75 -2.19
C ALA A 281 -3.35 16.16 -3.17
N MET A 282 -3.00 16.60 -4.38
CA MET A 282 -3.94 16.91 -5.46
C MET A 282 -4.36 15.66 -6.25
N ASN A 283 -3.71 14.52 -6.03
CA ASN A 283 -4.14 13.24 -6.58
C ASN A 283 -5.29 12.66 -5.73
N CYS A 284 -6.46 13.26 -5.83
CA CYS A 284 -7.60 12.88 -5.03
C CYS A 284 -8.00 11.41 -5.23
N SER A 285 -7.78 10.86 -6.44
CA SER A 285 -8.10 9.47 -6.77
C SER A 285 -7.30 8.43 -5.98
N SER A 286 -6.18 8.82 -5.33
CA SER A 286 -5.46 7.93 -4.41
C SER A 286 -6.28 7.55 -3.17
N CYS A 287 -7.23 8.40 -2.75
CA CYS A 287 -8.06 8.14 -1.59
C CYS A 287 -9.56 8.13 -1.91
N HIS A 288 -9.98 8.85 -2.95
CA HIS A 288 -11.38 8.94 -3.37
C HIS A 288 -11.62 8.08 -4.60
N ALA A 289 -12.07 6.84 -4.37
CA ALA A 289 -12.39 5.88 -5.43
C ALA A 289 -13.53 6.35 -6.33
N GLU A 290 -14.45 7.15 -5.78
CA GLU A 290 -15.58 7.77 -6.49
C GLU A 290 -15.48 9.30 -6.46
N PRO A 291 -16.18 10.03 -7.36
CA PRO A 291 -16.26 11.48 -7.30
C PRO A 291 -16.62 11.96 -5.89
N THR A 292 -15.95 13.03 -5.44
CA THR A 292 -16.21 13.61 -4.12
C THR A 292 -17.67 14.04 -4.00
N VAL A 293 -18.31 13.69 -2.88
CA VAL A 293 -19.73 13.99 -2.64
C VAL A 293 -19.99 15.49 -2.62
N ASN A 294 -19.11 16.27 -1.99
CA ASN A 294 -19.25 17.71 -1.83
C ASN A 294 -18.49 18.49 -2.93
N VAL A 295 -19.13 19.51 -3.51
CA VAL A 295 -18.49 20.50 -4.40
C VAL A 295 -18.52 21.93 -3.89
N ASN A 296 -19.10 22.18 -2.71
CA ASN A 296 -19.09 23.48 -2.07
C ASN A 296 -17.73 23.72 -1.42
N ILE A 297 -16.99 24.72 -1.91
CA ILE A 297 -15.66 25.09 -1.39
C ILE A 297 -15.69 25.52 0.09
N ALA A 298 -16.82 26.01 0.59
CA ALA A 298 -17.03 26.38 1.99
C ALA A 298 -17.60 25.22 2.83
N GLY A 299 -17.86 24.06 2.24
CA GLY A 299 -18.41 22.88 2.92
C GLY A 299 -17.34 21.92 3.45
N PRO A 300 -17.75 20.90 4.22
CA PRO A 300 -16.85 19.90 4.81
C PRO A 300 -15.87 19.29 3.80
N GLY A 301 -14.63 19.06 4.24
CA GLY A 301 -13.55 18.52 3.43
C GLY A 301 -12.82 19.57 2.57
N CYS A 302 -13.55 20.49 1.93
CA CYS A 302 -12.96 21.53 1.08
C CYS A 302 -12.25 22.60 1.91
N THR A 303 -12.88 23.02 3.02
CA THR A 303 -12.33 24.04 3.93
C THR A 303 -11.01 23.62 4.58
N ASP A 304 -10.70 22.32 4.61
CA ASP A 304 -9.43 21.82 5.15
C ASP A 304 -8.25 22.41 4.36
N CYS A 305 -8.35 22.47 3.03
CA CYS A 305 -7.28 22.98 2.16
C CYS A 305 -7.52 24.40 1.65
N HIS A 306 -8.78 24.86 1.59
CA HIS A 306 -9.15 26.16 1.04
C HIS A 306 -9.43 27.26 2.10
N ASP A 307 -9.22 26.95 3.39
CA ASP A 307 -9.42 27.79 4.58
C ASP A 307 -10.35 28.99 4.38
N THR A 308 -11.65 28.70 4.37
CA THR A 308 -12.68 29.75 4.30
C THR A 308 -13.05 30.31 5.68
N GLY A 309 -12.45 29.78 6.76
CA GLY A 309 -12.82 30.07 8.14
C GLY A 309 -14.24 29.63 8.54
N GLY A 310 -14.51 29.58 9.84
CA GLY A 310 -15.86 29.42 10.40
C GLY A 310 -16.43 27.99 10.41
N ILE A 311 -17.76 27.91 10.61
CA ILE A 311 -18.53 26.66 10.56
C ILE A 311 -18.70 26.28 9.08
N PRO A 312 -18.39 25.03 8.67
CA PRO A 312 -18.60 24.61 7.30
C PRO A 312 -20.05 24.81 6.84
N GLY A 313 -20.21 25.29 5.61
CA GLY A 313 -21.50 25.34 4.93
C GLY A 313 -22.00 23.95 4.55
N ASP A 314 -23.20 23.88 3.98
CA ASP A 314 -23.82 22.60 3.64
C ASP A 314 -23.07 21.89 2.49
N ILE A 315 -23.15 20.56 2.48
CA ILE A 315 -22.70 19.70 1.39
C ILE A 315 -23.57 19.99 0.17
N VAL A 316 -22.92 20.32 -0.94
CA VAL A 316 -23.60 20.45 -2.24
C VAL A 316 -23.17 19.28 -3.11
N PRO A 317 -24.09 18.38 -3.51
CA PRO A 317 -23.77 17.27 -4.40
C PRO A 317 -23.25 17.76 -5.76
N GLY A 318 -22.23 17.08 -6.30
CA GLY A 318 -21.59 17.48 -7.56
C GLY A 318 -22.45 17.35 -8.82
N ASN A 319 -23.56 16.59 -8.79
CA ASN A 319 -24.46 16.35 -9.92
C ASN A 319 -23.72 16.01 -11.24
N GLY A 320 -22.72 15.14 -11.17
CA GLY A 320 -21.88 14.75 -12.32
C GLY A 320 -20.54 15.50 -12.43
N SER A 321 -20.32 16.50 -11.58
CA SER A 321 -19.00 17.14 -11.43
C SER A 321 -18.05 16.21 -10.68
N ASP A 322 -16.85 16.01 -11.22
CA ASP A 322 -15.78 15.23 -10.58
C ASP A 322 -14.60 16.15 -10.25
N LEU A 323 -14.52 16.59 -9.00
CA LEU A 323 -13.46 17.50 -8.56
C LEU A 323 -12.07 16.84 -8.57
N ARG A 324 -11.98 15.51 -8.54
CA ARG A 324 -10.69 14.80 -8.61
C ARG A 324 -9.98 15.16 -9.90
N LYS A 325 -10.69 15.07 -11.03
CA LYS A 325 -10.18 15.43 -12.37
C LYS A 325 -9.74 16.89 -12.46
N LEU A 326 -10.43 17.81 -11.78
CA LEU A 326 -10.05 19.22 -11.77
C LEU A 326 -8.71 19.44 -11.04
N HIS A 327 -8.52 18.81 -9.88
CA HIS A 327 -7.30 18.93 -9.09
C HIS A 327 -6.13 18.22 -9.79
N GLU A 328 -6.35 17.01 -10.30
CA GLU A 328 -5.34 16.25 -11.03
C GLU A 328 -4.87 16.95 -12.31
N ALA A 329 -5.79 17.57 -13.06
CA ALA A 329 -5.44 18.34 -14.26
C ALA A 329 -4.60 19.58 -13.94
N LYS A 330 -4.78 20.17 -12.74
CA LYS A 330 -4.01 21.35 -12.31
C LYS A 330 -2.57 21.00 -11.93
N SER A 331 -2.30 19.78 -11.48
CA SER A 331 -0.97 19.30 -11.08
C SER A 331 -0.36 18.30 -12.05
N ALA A 332 -0.76 18.35 -13.32
CA ALA A 332 -0.27 17.51 -14.42
C ALA A 332 -0.34 15.98 -14.18
N ILE A 333 -1.08 15.50 -13.18
CA ILE A 333 -1.11 14.08 -12.79
C ILE A 333 -1.63 13.23 -13.94
N SER A 334 -2.80 13.57 -14.48
CA SER A 334 -3.43 12.78 -15.55
C SER A 334 -2.63 12.82 -16.84
N SER A 335 -1.99 13.95 -17.16
CA SER A 335 -1.12 14.05 -18.35
C SER A 335 0.17 13.26 -18.19
N ASN A 336 0.77 13.25 -17.00
CA ASN A 336 2.00 12.52 -16.72
C ASN A 336 1.74 11.01 -16.76
N LYS A 337 0.63 10.57 -16.16
CA LYS A 337 0.17 9.18 -16.28
C LYS A 337 -0.11 8.78 -17.73
N ALA A 338 -0.76 9.64 -18.51
CA ALA A 338 -0.99 9.35 -19.92
C ALA A 338 0.32 9.18 -20.71
N ILE A 339 1.38 9.93 -20.40
CA ILE A 339 2.70 9.74 -20.99
C ILE A 339 3.26 8.37 -20.59
N ALA A 340 3.26 8.04 -19.30
CA ALA A 340 3.76 6.76 -18.80
C ALA A 340 3.05 5.57 -19.46
N ASP A 341 1.72 5.62 -19.57
CA ASP A 341 0.90 4.54 -20.12
C ASP A 341 0.98 4.43 -21.66
N SER A 342 1.32 5.52 -22.36
CA SER A 342 1.26 5.58 -23.84
C SER A 342 2.59 5.36 -24.55
N TYR A 343 3.70 5.24 -23.82
CA TYR A 343 5.03 5.15 -24.43
C TYR A 343 5.82 3.95 -23.90
N LYS A 344 6.61 3.36 -24.80
CA LYS A 344 7.50 2.24 -24.51
C LYS A 344 8.86 2.49 -25.12
N VAL A 345 9.91 2.20 -24.36
CA VAL A 345 11.31 2.28 -24.85
C VAL A 345 11.86 0.87 -25.01
N THR A 346 12.47 0.59 -26.16
CA THR A 346 13.19 -0.65 -26.41
C THR A 346 14.56 -0.36 -27.04
N GLY A 347 15.42 -1.36 -27.10
CA GLY A 347 16.67 -1.22 -27.84
C GLY A 347 17.31 -2.55 -28.19
N THR A 348 18.23 -2.50 -29.16
CA THR A 348 18.98 -3.69 -29.58
C THR A 348 19.99 -4.07 -28.49
N ALA A 349 20.24 -5.36 -28.29
CA ALA A 349 21.36 -5.81 -27.46
C ALA A 349 22.67 -5.13 -27.91
N PRO A 350 23.60 -4.80 -26.98
CA PRO A 350 24.88 -4.21 -27.35
C PRO A 350 25.62 -5.10 -28.35
N ALA A 351 25.97 -4.57 -29.51
CA ALA A 351 26.73 -5.30 -30.53
C ALA A 351 28.07 -4.61 -30.77
N TRP A 352 29.10 -5.38 -31.13
CA TRP A 352 30.41 -4.84 -31.45
C TRP A 352 30.44 -4.29 -32.89
N PHE A 353 30.85 -3.02 -33.03
CA PHE A 353 31.04 -2.36 -34.31
C PHE A 353 32.51 -2.01 -34.49
N ALA A 354 33.22 -2.76 -35.33
CA ALA A 354 34.65 -2.57 -35.56
C ALA A 354 34.98 -1.23 -36.22
N ASP A 355 34.06 -0.71 -37.05
CA ASP A 355 34.22 0.55 -37.78
C ASP A 355 33.77 1.78 -36.97
N ALA A 356 33.24 1.58 -35.76
CA ALA A 356 32.87 2.67 -34.87
C ALA A 356 34.10 3.18 -34.10
N GLY A 357 34.39 4.48 -34.21
CA GLY A 357 35.53 5.09 -33.56
C GLY A 357 36.88 4.64 -34.12
N THR A 358 37.96 4.79 -33.35
CA THR A 358 39.32 4.43 -33.78
C THR A 358 39.74 3.00 -33.40
N ALA A 359 38.99 2.35 -32.51
CA ALA A 359 39.34 1.05 -31.94
C ALA A 359 38.14 0.07 -31.84
N GLY A 360 37.01 0.40 -32.45
CA GLY A 360 35.75 -0.33 -32.33
C GLY A 360 35.01 0.00 -31.03
N GLN A 361 33.67 -0.04 -31.08
CA GLN A 361 32.80 0.28 -29.95
C GLN A 361 31.65 -0.71 -29.84
N TRP A 362 31.13 -0.88 -28.62
CA TRP A 362 29.86 -1.57 -28.40
C TRP A 362 28.72 -0.57 -28.59
N CYS A 363 27.74 -0.89 -29.43
CA CYS A 363 26.63 0.02 -29.70
C CYS A 363 25.27 -0.63 -29.48
N THR A 364 24.31 0.18 -29.04
CA THR A 364 22.89 -0.16 -28.97
C THR A 364 22.07 0.89 -29.71
N THR A 365 20.95 0.50 -30.30
CA THR A 365 20.00 1.42 -30.93
C THR A 365 18.71 1.45 -30.12
N LEU A 366 18.40 2.62 -29.56
CA LEU A 366 17.20 2.90 -28.78
C LEU A 366 16.07 3.33 -29.71
N SER A 367 14.91 2.71 -29.53
CA SER A 367 13.66 3.04 -30.20
C SER A 367 12.59 3.43 -29.16
N LEU A 368 11.82 4.46 -29.48
CA LEU A 368 10.64 4.86 -28.71
C LEU A 368 9.39 4.54 -29.53
N PHE A 369 8.42 3.91 -28.89
CA PHE A 369 7.14 3.60 -29.49
C PHE A 369 6.04 4.29 -28.72
N LYS A 370 5.07 4.86 -29.46
CA LYS A 370 3.76 5.20 -28.93
C LYS A 370 2.88 3.97 -29.02
N VAL A 371 2.23 3.62 -27.91
CA VAL A 371 1.36 2.45 -27.78
C VAL A 371 -0.09 2.93 -27.80
N ASP A 372 -0.88 2.38 -28.72
CA ASP A 372 -2.32 2.58 -28.70
C ASP A 372 -2.94 1.81 -27.52
N ALA A 373 -3.68 2.51 -26.66
CA ALA A 373 -4.23 1.93 -25.44
C ALA A 373 -5.31 0.87 -25.70
N GLU A 374 -6.03 0.94 -26.83
CA GLU A 374 -7.12 0.02 -27.16
C GLU A 374 -6.62 -1.22 -27.89
N THR A 375 -5.70 -1.05 -28.84
CA THR A 375 -5.23 -2.13 -29.72
C THR A 375 -3.86 -2.68 -29.34
N GLY A 376 -3.12 -1.99 -28.48
CA GLY A 376 -1.72 -2.30 -28.17
C GLY A 376 -0.77 -2.10 -29.36
N ALA A 377 -1.21 -1.40 -30.41
CA ALA A 377 -0.40 -1.21 -31.60
C ALA A 377 0.75 -0.22 -31.32
N GLU A 378 1.96 -0.62 -31.65
CA GLU A 378 3.16 0.19 -31.46
C GLU A 378 3.48 0.99 -32.73
N THR A 379 3.57 2.32 -32.61
CA THR A 379 4.01 3.21 -33.68
C THR A 379 5.36 3.82 -33.32
N LEU A 380 6.35 3.66 -34.20
CA LEU A 380 7.68 4.22 -33.99
C LEU A 380 7.62 5.75 -33.95
N VAL A 381 8.33 6.34 -32.99
CA VAL A 381 8.44 7.78 -32.79
C VAL A 381 9.83 8.25 -33.23
N ASP A 382 9.87 9.32 -34.03
CA ASP A 382 11.12 9.99 -34.39
C ASP A 382 11.65 10.77 -33.16
N LEU A 383 12.66 10.22 -32.49
CA LEU A 383 13.27 10.86 -31.33
C LEU A 383 14.04 12.11 -31.71
N HIS A 384 14.64 12.14 -32.91
CA HIS A 384 15.47 13.25 -33.33
C HIS A 384 14.64 14.52 -33.53
N GLU A 385 13.47 14.37 -34.14
CA GLU A 385 12.54 15.48 -34.39
C GLU A 385 12.01 16.08 -33.08
N LEU A 386 11.67 15.22 -32.11
CA LEU A 386 11.00 15.61 -30.86
C LEU A 386 11.94 15.98 -29.71
N PHE A 387 13.26 15.82 -29.88
CA PHE A 387 14.25 16.05 -28.84
C PHE A 387 14.78 17.50 -28.82
N ASP A 388 14.83 18.08 -27.61
CA ASP A 388 15.47 19.36 -27.30
C ASP A 388 15.88 19.41 -25.81
N ASP A 389 17.18 19.33 -25.52
CA ASP A 389 17.71 19.40 -24.16
C ASP A 389 17.94 20.83 -23.64
N THR A 390 17.66 21.85 -24.46
CA THR A 390 17.82 23.26 -24.09
C THR A 390 16.55 23.86 -23.49
N GLN A 391 15.47 23.07 -23.42
CA GLN A 391 14.18 23.49 -22.89
C GLN A 391 14.29 23.94 -21.44
N THR A 392 13.72 25.12 -21.17
CA THR A 392 13.54 25.65 -19.80
C THR A 392 12.06 25.73 -19.40
N ILE A 393 11.16 25.52 -20.38
CA ILE A 393 9.71 25.41 -20.24
C ILE A 393 9.20 24.32 -21.18
N HIS A 394 8.03 23.76 -20.90
CA HIS A 394 7.44 22.71 -21.74
C HIS A 394 7.24 23.18 -23.20
N ASN A 395 7.80 22.42 -24.15
CA ASN A 395 7.53 22.59 -25.58
C ASN A 395 6.73 21.40 -26.12
N PRO A 396 5.44 21.56 -26.48
CA PRO A 396 4.63 20.44 -26.97
C PRO A 396 5.09 19.90 -28.34
N ASP A 397 5.80 20.71 -29.14
CA ASP A 397 6.34 20.28 -30.45
C ASP A 397 7.64 19.49 -30.29
N LYS A 398 8.35 19.67 -29.17
CA LYS A 398 9.57 18.96 -28.81
C LYS A 398 9.56 18.49 -27.36
N PRO A 399 8.65 17.59 -26.97
CA PRO A 399 8.39 17.31 -25.56
C PRO A 399 9.53 16.54 -24.86
N ILE A 400 10.52 16.02 -25.59
CA ILE A 400 11.58 15.17 -25.03
C ILE A 400 12.81 16.00 -24.71
N ASN A 401 13.25 16.00 -23.46
CA ASN A 401 14.45 16.74 -23.02
C ASN A 401 15.63 15.84 -22.64
N TYR A 402 15.43 14.51 -22.61
CA TYR A 402 16.51 13.57 -22.34
C TYR A 402 16.32 12.27 -23.13
N VAL A 403 17.38 11.82 -23.79
CA VAL A 403 17.48 10.48 -24.39
C VAL A 403 18.86 9.94 -24.07
N GLY A 404 18.95 8.88 -23.29
CA GLY A 404 20.25 8.39 -22.87
C GLY A 404 20.29 6.95 -22.40
N SER A 405 21.51 6.44 -22.30
CA SER A 405 21.75 5.05 -21.91
C SER A 405 23.01 4.90 -21.05
N TYR A 406 23.03 3.84 -20.26
CA TYR A 406 24.24 3.36 -19.56
C TYR A 406 24.53 1.93 -20.00
N LEU A 407 25.82 1.61 -20.18
CA LEU A 407 26.30 0.25 -20.39
C LEU A 407 26.58 -0.40 -19.04
N HIS A 408 26.05 -1.59 -18.83
CA HIS A 408 26.19 -2.37 -17.61
C HIS A 408 26.83 -3.73 -17.88
N GLY A 409 27.54 -4.23 -16.88
CA GLY A 409 27.87 -5.64 -16.78
C GLY A 409 26.72 -6.41 -16.14
N VAL A 410 26.41 -7.58 -16.67
CA VAL A 410 25.40 -8.51 -16.14
C VAL A 410 26.04 -9.88 -15.92
N TYR A 411 25.75 -10.51 -14.79
CA TYR A 411 26.20 -11.88 -14.51
C TYR A 411 25.19 -12.56 -13.61
N ASN A 412 24.75 -13.77 -13.99
CA ASN A 412 23.74 -14.55 -13.27
C ASN A 412 22.48 -13.72 -12.98
N ASP A 413 21.93 -13.14 -14.06
CA ASP A 413 20.73 -12.29 -14.09
C ASP A 413 20.75 -11.03 -13.20
N SER A 414 21.93 -10.71 -12.65
CA SER A 414 22.15 -9.54 -11.79
C SER A 414 22.95 -8.47 -12.51
N VAL A 415 22.54 -7.21 -12.35
CA VAL A 415 23.36 -6.06 -12.77
C VAL A 415 24.51 -5.91 -11.78
N ILE A 416 25.73 -6.11 -12.27
CA ILE A 416 26.96 -6.12 -11.45
C ILE A 416 27.75 -4.81 -11.55
N GLY A 417 27.16 -3.76 -12.12
CA GLY A 417 27.74 -2.42 -12.13
C GLY A 417 27.61 -1.71 -13.47
N ARG A 418 27.66 -0.39 -13.40
CA ARG A 418 27.76 0.47 -14.57
C ARG A 418 29.21 0.52 -15.05
N ILE A 419 29.42 0.16 -16.31
CA ILE A 419 30.72 0.22 -16.99
C ILE A 419 31.02 1.65 -17.42
N THR A 420 30.09 2.26 -18.17
CA THR A 420 30.23 3.64 -18.64
C THR A 420 28.86 4.28 -18.88
N SER A 421 28.83 5.60 -18.79
CA SER A 421 27.71 6.43 -19.25
C SER A 421 28.09 7.30 -20.45
N ALA A 422 29.33 7.20 -20.92
CA ALA A 422 29.84 7.94 -22.06
C ALA A 422 29.61 7.15 -23.35
N TYR A 423 29.22 7.85 -24.40
CA TYR A 423 28.99 7.27 -25.71
C TYR A 423 29.02 8.36 -26.79
N ASP A 424 29.43 7.96 -27.99
CA ASP A 424 29.13 8.68 -29.21
C ASP A 424 27.70 8.32 -29.65
N TYR A 425 27.01 9.23 -30.32
CA TYR A 425 25.64 8.95 -30.79
C TYR A 425 25.37 9.47 -32.18
N SER A 426 24.38 8.86 -32.82
CA SER A 426 23.80 9.29 -34.08
C SER A 426 22.30 8.96 -34.10
N TYR A 427 21.58 9.57 -35.03
CA TYR A 427 20.20 9.22 -35.34
C TYR A 427 20.13 8.65 -36.75
N ASP A 428 19.34 7.59 -36.93
CA ASP A 428 19.05 7.05 -38.26
C ASP A 428 17.89 7.80 -38.95
N ALA A 429 17.55 7.38 -40.17
CA ALA A 429 16.53 8.03 -40.99
C ALA A 429 15.11 7.88 -40.41
N GLU A 430 14.89 6.92 -39.52
CA GLU A 430 13.63 6.70 -38.82
C GLU A 430 13.61 7.38 -37.43
N GLY A 431 14.65 8.13 -37.08
CA GLY A 431 14.75 8.87 -35.84
C GLY A 431 15.14 8.03 -34.62
N ARG A 432 15.64 6.80 -34.80
CA ARG A 432 16.15 5.98 -33.68
C ARG A 432 17.55 6.45 -33.28
N LYS A 433 17.86 6.38 -31.98
CA LYS A 433 19.15 6.84 -31.45
C LYS A 433 20.11 5.67 -31.27
N THR A 434 21.18 5.62 -32.06
CA THR A 434 22.29 4.69 -31.84
C THR A 434 23.32 5.32 -30.90
N MET A 435 23.72 4.59 -29.88
CA MET A 435 24.75 5.01 -28.91
C MET A 435 25.87 3.97 -28.91
N CYS A 436 27.08 4.42 -29.23
CA CYS A 436 28.31 3.63 -29.23
C CYS A 436 29.14 4.00 -28.01
N TYR A 437 29.25 3.09 -27.06
CA TYR A 437 29.83 3.36 -25.76
C TYR A 437 31.33 3.63 -25.86
N ALA A 438 31.77 4.60 -25.06
CA ALA A 438 33.13 5.10 -25.02
C ALA A 438 33.78 4.87 -23.65
N ALA A 439 35.10 5.04 -23.60
CA ALA A 439 35.83 5.02 -22.33
C ALA A 439 35.25 6.06 -21.36
N ALA A 440 35.08 5.66 -20.10
CA ALA A 440 34.63 6.58 -19.07
C ALA A 440 35.64 7.74 -18.92
N PRO A 441 35.17 9.00 -18.83
CA PRO A 441 36.06 10.14 -18.70
C PRO A 441 36.79 10.13 -17.35
N ALA A 442 37.96 10.76 -17.29
CA ALA A 442 38.79 10.84 -16.08
C ALA A 442 38.09 11.57 -14.91
N SER A 443 37.08 12.40 -15.19
CA SER A 443 36.20 13.02 -14.22
C SER A 443 34.80 13.17 -14.81
N HIS A 444 33.78 13.35 -13.94
CA HIS A 444 32.39 13.59 -14.38
C HIS A 444 32.19 14.87 -15.20
N SER A 445 33.14 15.81 -15.13
CA SER A 445 33.11 17.09 -15.85
C SER A 445 33.93 17.09 -17.15
N ALA A 446 34.71 16.03 -17.41
CA ALA A 446 35.49 15.92 -18.62
C ALA A 446 34.65 15.29 -19.74
N PRO A 447 34.73 15.79 -20.98
CA PRO A 447 34.14 15.10 -22.12
C PRO A 447 34.84 13.75 -22.31
N HIS A 448 34.11 12.77 -22.82
CA HIS A 448 34.74 11.50 -23.20
C HIS A 448 35.58 11.67 -24.48
N VAL A 449 36.50 10.74 -24.68
CA VAL A 449 37.27 10.68 -25.92
C VAL A 449 36.40 10.03 -27.00
N VAL A 450 35.99 10.81 -28.00
CA VAL A 450 35.21 10.34 -29.14
C VAL A 450 35.91 9.17 -29.82
N GLY A 451 35.17 8.11 -30.12
CA GLY A 451 35.66 6.90 -30.77
C GLY A 451 36.53 5.99 -29.91
N SER A 452 36.63 6.24 -28.60
CA SER A 452 37.32 5.35 -27.66
C SER A 452 36.45 4.15 -27.29
N THR A 453 37.09 3.07 -26.84
CA THR A 453 36.42 1.83 -26.42
C THR A 453 36.29 1.79 -24.90
N PRO A 454 35.17 1.30 -24.32
CA PRO A 454 35.05 1.11 -22.88
C PRO A 454 36.08 0.11 -22.37
N ASP A 455 36.67 0.37 -21.20
CA ASP A 455 37.49 -0.61 -20.50
C ASP A 455 36.58 -1.69 -19.93
N LEU A 456 36.78 -2.94 -20.35
CA LEU A 456 36.00 -4.10 -19.90
C LEU A 456 36.81 -5.01 -18.96
N SER A 457 38.03 -4.63 -18.57
CA SER A 457 38.96 -5.50 -17.83
C SER A 457 38.43 -5.98 -16.47
N ALA A 458 37.62 -5.16 -15.79
CA ALA A 458 36.97 -5.54 -14.53
C ALA A 458 35.74 -6.45 -14.71
N TRP A 459 35.31 -6.67 -15.95
CA TRP A 459 34.06 -7.34 -16.33
C TRP A 459 34.25 -8.39 -17.43
N ALA A 460 35.45 -8.94 -17.62
CA ALA A 460 35.79 -9.78 -18.77
C ALA A 460 34.86 -10.98 -19.03
N ASP A 461 34.19 -11.50 -17.98
CA ASP A 461 33.27 -12.64 -18.07
C ASP A 461 31.78 -12.25 -17.96
N ALA A 462 31.47 -10.95 -17.97
CA ALA A 462 30.11 -10.45 -17.84
C ALA A 462 29.42 -10.38 -19.21
N GLY A 463 28.11 -10.57 -19.23
CA GLY A 463 27.29 -10.08 -20.33
C GLY A 463 27.20 -8.56 -20.32
N LEU A 464 26.91 -7.96 -21.48
CA LEU A 464 26.72 -6.54 -21.66
C LEU A 464 25.24 -6.24 -21.90
N MET A 465 24.71 -5.28 -21.16
CA MET A 465 23.32 -4.81 -21.32
C MET A 465 23.29 -3.28 -21.24
N ALA A 466 22.38 -2.66 -21.98
CA ALA A 466 22.13 -1.24 -21.94
C ALA A 466 20.82 -0.92 -21.21
N SER A 467 20.89 -0.04 -20.19
CA SER A 467 19.67 0.59 -19.65
C SER A 467 19.32 1.81 -20.49
N LEU A 468 18.06 2.01 -20.83
CA LEU A 468 17.54 2.99 -21.78
C LEU A 468 16.59 3.95 -21.05
N ARG A 469 16.64 5.23 -21.37
CA ARG A 469 15.76 6.27 -20.81
C ARG A 469 15.39 7.31 -21.84
N VAL A 470 14.11 7.66 -21.85
CA VAL A 470 13.56 8.82 -22.56
C VAL A 470 12.73 9.62 -21.58
N SER A 471 13.06 10.91 -21.41
CA SER A 471 12.32 11.80 -20.50
C SER A 471 11.51 12.83 -21.28
N PHE A 472 10.24 12.94 -20.92
CA PHE A 472 9.29 13.92 -21.42
C PHE A 472 9.12 15.04 -20.41
N THR A 473 9.12 16.29 -20.86
CA THR A 473 8.73 17.42 -20.03
C THR A 473 7.22 17.37 -19.74
N ALA A 474 6.83 17.48 -18.47
CA ALA A 474 5.44 17.63 -18.08
C ALA A 474 4.90 19.00 -18.53
N LYS A 475 3.57 19.15 -18.58
CA LYS A 475 2.93 20.41 -19.04
C LYS A 475 3.31 21.62 -18.18
N ASP A 476 3.56 21.39 -16.91
CA ASP A 476 3.99 22.36 -15.90
C ASP A 476 5.52 22.40 -15.72
N TYR A 477 6.29 21.84 -16.65
CA TYR A 477 7.76 21.87 -16.60
C TYR A 477 8.29 23.31 -16.50
N MET A 478 8.98 23.58 -15.39
CA MET A 478 9.66 24.85 -15.12
C MET A 478 11.18 24.67 -14.96
N GLY A 479 11.74 23.67 -15.62
CA GLY A 479 13.19 23.40 -15.59
C GLY A 479 13.64 22.45 -14.48
N ALA A 480 12.75 21.96 -13.62
CA ALA A 480 13.10 21.05 -12.54
C ALA A 480 13.11 19.58 -13.00
N GLU A 481 14.02 18.77 -12.45
CA GLU A 481 14.05 17.33 -12.69
C GLU A 481 12.78 16.63 -12.18
N SER A 482 12.05 17.20 -11.23
CA SER A 482 10.77 16.68 -10.74
C SER A 482 9.65 16.78 -11.77
N ASP A 483 9.78 17.64 -12.78
CA ASP A 483 8.69 17.96 -13.68
C ASP A 483 8.82 17.20 -15.01
N VAL A 484 9.48 16.03 -14.99
CA VAL A 484 9.65 15.17 -16.17
C VAL A 484 9.15 13.76 -15.88
N VAL A 485 8.61 13.11 -16.91
CA VAL A 485 8.21 11.71 -16.88
C VAL A 485 9.23 10.91 -17.67
N THR A 486 9.87 9.93 -17.04
CA THR A 486 10.87 9.08 -17.70
C THR A 486 10.30 7.72 -18.03
N ILE A 487 10.44 7.30 -19.28
CA ILE A 487 10.17 5.93 -19.71
C ILE A 487 11.50 5.16 -19.70
N HIS A 488 11.52 4.03 -19.00
CA HIS A 488 12.71 3.18 -18.87
C HIS A 488 12.63 1.97 -19.78
N GLY A 489 13.79 1.41 -20.09
CA GLY A 489 13.90 0.14 -20.80
C GLY A 489 15.24 -0.50 -20.54
N TYR A 490 15.36 -1.79 -20.83
CA TYR A 490 16.59 -2.55 -20.76
C TYR A 490 16.70 -3.39 -22.02
N THR A 491 17.91 -3.48 -22.58
CA THR A 491 18.16 -4.38 -23.70
C THR A 491 18.36 -5.81 -23.21
N ASP A 492 18.30 -6.75 -24.14
CA ASP A 492 18.86 -8.08 -23.95
C ASP A 492 20.37 -8.03 -23.69
N VAL A 493 20.90 -9.13 -23.17
CA VAL A 493 22.29 -9.28 -22.75
C VAL A 493 23.12 -9.85 -23.90
N ALA A 494 24.20 -9.18 -24.26
CA ALA A 494 25.16 -9.63 -25.25
C ALA A 494 26.43 -10.21 -24.61
N SER A 495 26.90 -11.34 -25.12
CA SER A 495 28.17 -11.95 -24.75
C SER A 495 29.35 -11.16 -25.34
N GLN A 496 30.36 -10.88 -24.51
CA GLN A 496 31.59 -10.22 -24.95
C GLN A 496 32.46 -11.11 -25.86
N LEU A 497 32.29 -12.44 -25.79
CA LEU A 497 33.17 -13.40 -26.45
C LEU A 497 32.81 -13.61 -27.92
N ASP A 498 31.51 -13.73 -28.19
CA ASP A 498 30.97 -14.17 -29.48
C ASP A 498 29.77 -13.33 -29.94
N GLY A 499 29.32 -12.35 -29.15
CA GLY A 499 28.15 -11.52 -29.46
C GLY A 499 26.81 -12.25 -29.35
N ALA A 500 26.78 -13.46 -28.79
CA ALA A 500 25.53 -14.18 -28.56
C ALA A 500 24.59 -13.36 -27.65
N VAL A 501 23.30 -13.34 -27.98
CA VAL A 501 22.29 -12.55 -27.26
C VAL A 501 21.37 -13.47 -26.48
N THR A 502 21.12 -13.13 -25.22
CA THR A 502 20.16 -13.80 -24.34
C THR A 502 19.20 -12.79 -23.74
N ALA A 503 17.95 -13.21 -23.50
CA ALA A 503 16.96 -12.37 -22.84
C ALA A 503 17.47 -11.86 -21.49
N TYR A 504 17.17 -10.60 -21.17
CA TYR A 504 17.45 -10.05 -19.84
C TYR A 504 16.29 -10.34 -18.88
N GLU A 505 16.42 -11.43 -18.12
CA GLU A 505 15.40 -11.88 -17.15
C GLU A 505 15.86 -11.61 -15.72
N ARG A 506 15.60 -10.40 -15.20
CA ARG A 506 15.89 -10.10 -13.79
C ARG A 506 14.67 -10.38 -12.91
N ARG A 507 14.89 -11.15 -11.84
CA ARG A 507 13.93 -11.26 -10.74
C ARG A 507 13.57 -9.88 -10.17
N HIS A 508 12.31 -9.47 -10.31
CA HIS A 508 11.75 -8.26 -9.71
C HIS A 508 10.61 -8.65 -8.79
N ASN A 509 10.87 -8.63 -7.49
CA ASN A 509 9.97 -9.19 -6.47
C ASN A 509 8.95 -8.20 -5.91
N VAL A 510 8.76 -7.05 -6.56
CA VAL A 510 7.81 -6.02 -6.13
C VAL A 510 6.79 -5.79 -7.24
N GLY A 511 5.55 -5.50 -6.87
CA GLY A 511 4.48 -5.23 -7.82
C GLY A 511 4.74 -3.95 -8.60
N SER A 512 4.29 -3.89 -9.86
CA SER A 512 4.56 -2.76 -10.77
C SER A 512 3.98 -1.43 -10.27
N GLU A 513 2.87 -1.47 -9.55
CA GLU A 513 2.19 -0.28 -8.99
C GLU A 513 2.48 -0.08 -7.49
N SER A 514 3.29 -0.94 -6.89
CA SER A 514 3.50 -0.92 -5.43
C SER A 514 4.07 0.41 -4.94
N CYS A 515 5.04 0.97 -5.65
CA CYS A 515 5.65 2.24 -5.28
C CYS A 515 4.70 3.41 -5.56
N THR A 516 4.04 3.44 -6.71
CA THR A 516 3.13 4.53 -7.11
C THR A 516 1.81 4.53 -6.35
N THR A 517 1.50 3.46 -5.61
CA THR A 517 0.40 3.43 -4.64
C THR A 517 0.58 4.52 -3.57
N CYS A 518 1.81 4.71 -3.07
CA CYS A 518 2.12 5.72 -2.03
C CYS A 518 2.96 6.90 -2.54
N HIS A 519 3.68 6.73 -3.65
CA HIS A 519 4.35 7.80 -4.39
C HIS A 519 3.55 8.12 -5.66
N ASN A 520 2.34 8.65 -5.46
CA ASN A 520 1.26 8.77 -6.45
C ASN A 520 1.48 9.79 -7.60
N SER A 521 2.74 10.08 -7.93
CA SER A 521 3.14 10.92 -9.04
C SER A 521 4.09 10.15 -9.96
N GLU A 522 3.83 10.22 -11.27
CA GLU A 522 4.70 9.66 -12.32
C GLU A 522 5.94 10.53 -12.61
N ALA A 523 6.09 11.61 -11.83
CA ALA A 523 7.26 12.48 -11.85
C ALA A 523 8.56 11.71 -11.58
N ASN A 524 9.63 12.17 -12.21
CA ASN A 524 10.99 11.76 -11.90
C ASN A 524 11.35 12.18 -10.47
N PHE A 525 11.95 11.25 -9.72
CA PHE A 525 12.47 11.50 -8.38
C PHE A 525 13.86 12.14 -8.45
N HIS A 526 14.81 11.46 -9.11
CA HIS A 526 16.14 12.03 -9.35
C HIS A 526 16.84 11.37 -10.54
N LYS A 527 17.63 12.14 -11.29
CA LYS A 527 18.51 11.62 -12.36
C LYS A 527 17.78 10.73 -13.38
N ASN A 528 16.54 11.09 -13.70
CA ASN A 528 15.64 10.33 -14.58
C ASN A 528 15.33 8.93 -14.04
N GLY A 529 15.12 8.79 -12.73
CA GLY A 529 14.61 7.59 -12.07
C GLY A 529 13.29 7.92 -11.37
N ASN A 530 12.27 7.08 -11.53
CA ASN A 530 10.95 7.28 -10.95
C ASN A 530 10.47 6.01 -10.22
N PHE A 531 9.29 6.10 -9.63
CA PHE A 531 8.66 5.03 -8.87
C PHE A 531 7.84 4.06 -9.73
N ALA A 532 7.67 4.36 -11.02
CA ALA A 532 6.93 3.50 -11.95
C ALA A 532 7.56 2.10 -12.06
N GLU A 533 6.73 1.12 -12.43
CA GLU A 533 7.13 -0.28 -12.64
C GLU A 533 7.90 -0.87 -11.44
N GLY A 534 7.44 -0.63 -10.22
CA GLY A 534 8.13 -1.12 -9.01
C GLY A 534 9.52 -0.50 -8.79
N GLY A 535 9.75 0.69 -9.35
CA GLY A 535 11.04 1.37 -9.33
C GLY A 535 12.10 0.69 -10.21
N PHE A 536 11.69 -0.04 -11.26
CA PHE A 536 12.60 -0.78 -12.13
C PHE A 536 13.74 0.11 -12.70
N GLY A 537 13.41 1.35 -13.09
CA GLY A 537 14.39 2.34 -13.56
C GLY A 537 15.51 2.67 -12.56
N CYS A 538 15.26 2.51 -11.25
CA CYS A 538 16.25 2.77 -10.20
C CYS A 538 17.42 1.78 -10.26
N VAL A 539 17.20 0.55 -10.76
CA VAL A 539 18.21 -0.53 -10.81
C VAL A 539 19.40 -0.16 -11.69
N ALA A 540 19.20 0.71 -12.70
CA ALA A 540 20.28 1.21 -13.54
C ALA A 540 21.40 1.90 -12.74
N CYS A 541 21.09 2.45 -11.57
CA CYS A 541 22.08 3.05 -10.67
C CYS A 541 22.19 2.30 -9.34
N HIS A 542 21.09 1.73 -8.84
CA HIS A 542 21.00 1.04 -7.54
C HIS A 542 21.18 -0.47 -7.72
N ASN A 543 22.32 -0.88 -8.28
CA ASN A 543 22.63 -2.29 -8.52
C ASN A 543 23.77 -2.80 -7.62
N ASN A 544 24.08 -4.10 -7.73
CA ASN A 544 25.00 -4.79 -6.82
C ASN A 544 26.45 -4.29 -6.93
N GLY A 545 26.82 -3.69 -8.07
CA GLY A 545 28.18 -3.20 -8.33
C GLY A 545 28.37 -1.71 -8.13
N GLN A 546 27.33 -0.98 -7.71
CA GLN A 546 27.43 0.46 -7.56
C GLN A 546 28.18 0.83 -6.28
N ASP A 547 29.42 1.31 -6.46
CA ASP A 547 30.29 1.72 -5.37
C ASP A 547 30.01 3.17 -4.94
N ARG A 548 28.98 3.41 -4.12
CA ARG A 548 28.65 4.75 -3.62
C ARG A 548 28.22 4.74 -2.15
N ARG A 549 28.42 5.88 -1.48
CA ARG A 549 28.12 6.04 -0.04
C ARG A 549 26.62 6.17 0.30
N ALA A 550 25.74 6.17 -0.70
CA ALA A 550 24.26 6.05 -0.63
C ALA A 550 23.55 6.58 0.65
N GLY A 551 24.02 7.65 1.28
CA GLY A 551 23.45 8.12 2.55
C GLY A 551 23.35 7.06 3.66
N TYR A 552 24.19 6.02 3.65
CA TYR A 552 24.09 4.87 4.56
C TYR A 552 22.86 3.98 4.41
N SER A 553 22.10 4.15 3.33
CA SER A 553 20.87 3.41 3.08
C SER A 553 21.11 1.98 2.57
N SER A 554 22.16 1.27 2.95
CA SER A 554 22.49 -0.07 2.42
C SER A 554 22.78 -0.17 0.89
N PRO A 555 23.48 -1.22 0.42
CA PRO A 555 23.89 -1.33 -0.99
C PRO A 555 22.91 -2.14 -1.86
N GLY A 556 22.85 -1.84 -3.16
CA GLY A 556 21.90 -2.47 -4.10
C GLY A 556 20.48 -1.89 -4.00
N PHE A 557 19.54 -2.36 -4.83
CA PHE A 557 18.18 -1.82 -4.89
C PHE A 557 17.33 -2.23 -3.69
N GLY A 558 17.16 -3.55 -3.48
CA GLY A 558 16.31 -4.10 -2.40
C GLY A 558 16.72 -3.60 -1.01
N PRO A 559 17.98 -3.80 -0.59
CA PRO A 559 18.46 -3.27 0.70
C PRO A 559 18.28 -1.77 0.84
N MET A 560 18.42 -1.02 -0.26
CA MET A 560 18.22 0.42 -0.25
C MET A 560 16.78 0.82 -0.03
N VAL A 561 15.84 0.19 -0.72
CA VAL A 561 14.42 0.44 -0.48
C VAL A 561 14.07 0.15 0.98
N HIS A 562 14.49 -0.99 1.53
CA HIS A 562 14.26 -1.31 2.94
C HIS A 562 14.82 -0.24 3.88
N SER A 563 16.07 0.16 3.67
CA SER A 563 16.74 1.13 4.55
C SER A 563 16.13 2.53 4.46
N MET A 564 15.72 2.94 3.26
CA MET A 564 15.06 4.23 3.05
C MET A 564 13.68 4.29 3.70
N HIS A 565 12.99 3.17 3.92
CA HIS A 565 11.67 3.14 4.55
C HIS A 565 11.72 2.93 6.07
N TRP A 566 12.54 1.98 6.56
CA TRP A 566 12.56 1.63 7.99
C TRP A 566 13.96 1.50 8.59
N GLY A 567 15.02 1.78 7.82
CA GLY A 567 16.40 1.68 8.27
C GLY A 567 17.07 3.02 8.53
N VAL A 568 18.40 3.06 8.40
CA VAL A 568 19.19 4.29 8.57
C VAL A 568 18.77 5.38 7.57
N GLY A 569 18.46 4.99 6.33
CA GLY A 569 18.04 5.93 5.28
C GLY A 569 16.71 6.63 5.56
N SER A 570 15.85 6.06 6.41
CA SER A 570 14.54 6.63 6.77
C SER A 570 14.63 7.84 7.72
N LYS A 571 15.82 8.15 8.22
CA LYS A 571 16.06 9.15 9.25
C LYS A 571 16.79 10.35 8.68
N SER A 572 16.35 11.54 9.07
CA SER A 572 17.02 12.81 8.80
C SER A 572 17.01 13.68 10.05
N LEU A 573 17.68 14.83 10.01
CA LEU A 573 17.62 15.82 11.09
C LEU A 573 16.75 17.00 10.62
N ASP A 574 15.85 17.46 11.49
CA ASP A 574 15.13 18.72 11.28
C ASP A 574 16.05 19.95 11.50
N GLU A 575 15.49 21.15 11.33
CA GLU A 575 16.22 22.42 11.47
C GLU A 575 16.84 22.61 12.87
N ASP A 576 16.27 21.98 13.89
CA ASP A 576 16.74 22.02 15.28
C ASP A 576 17.75 20.90 15.59
N GLY A 577 18.13 20.10 14.59
CA GLY A 577 19.05 18.99 14.73
C GLY A 577 18.45 17.76 15.39
N LYS A 578 17.13 17.67 15.50
CA LYS A 578 16.43 16.51 16.05
C LYS A 578 16.15 15.50 14.94
N GLU A 579 16.34 14.22 15.26
CA GLU A 579 16.02 13.14 14.34
C GLU A 579 14.51 13.10 14.05
N VAL A 580 14.19 13.12 12.75
CA VAL A 580 12.84 12.92 12.22
C VAL A 580 12.86 11.75 11.24
N SER A 581 11.84 10.91 11.34
CA SER A 581 11.64 9.79 10.42
C SER A 581 10.75 10.22 9.26
N ASN A 582 10.93 9.54 8.13
CA ASN A 582 10.07 9.69 6.98
C ASN A 582 8.63 9.21 7.26
N SER A 583 7.77 9.38 6.26
CA SER A 583 6.36 8.99 6.31
C SER A 583 6.12 7.49 6.56
N ALA A 584 7.02 6.60 6.13
CA ALA A 584 6.87 5.15 6.31
C ALA A 584 6.84 4.71 7.78
N SER A 585 7.33 5.56 8.70
CA SER A 585 7.27 5.33 10.15
C SER A 585 5.85 5.21 10.73
N VAL A 586 4.82 5.63 9.98
CA VAL A 586 3.41 5.48 10.38
C VAL A 586 2.84 4.09 10.08
N ILE A 587 3.59 3.25 9.36
CA ILE A 587 3.25 1.86 9.04
C ILE A 587 4.16 0.96 9.89
N ALA A 588 3.58 -0.06 10.51
CA ALA A 588 4.37 -1.03 11.25
C ALA A 588 5.23 -1.86 10.28
N PRO A 589 6.57 -1.92 10.44
CA PRO A 589 7.43 -2.62 9.50
C PRO A 589 7.14 -4.12 9.42
N GLN A 590 6.59 -4.72 10.48
CA GLN A 590 6.24 -6.14 10.51
C GLN A 590 5.05 -6.47 9.60
N THR A 591 4.11 -5.55 9.43
CA THR A 591 2.94 -5.76 8.56
C THR A 591 3.14 -5.15 7.16
N GLY A 592 4.11 -4.26 6.98
CA GLY A 592 4.30 -3.48 5.77
C GLY A 592 4.90 -4.21 4.56
N CYS A 593 5.35 -5.46 4.66
CA CYS A 593 6.03 -6.12 3.53
C CYS A 593 5.11 -6.28 2.31
N VAL A 594 3.83 -6.57 2.54
CA VAL A 594 2.79 -6.67 1.49
C VAL A 594 2.37 -5.31 0.89
N ALA A 595 2.94 -4.19 1.38
CA ALA A 595 2.82 -2.92 0.67
C ALA A 595 3.57 -2.95 -0.66
N CYS A 596 4.70 -3.67 -0.72
CA CYS A 596 5.58 -3.72 -1.89
C CYS A 596 5.64 -5.08 -2.57
N HIS A 597 5.67 -6.14 -1.76
CA HIS A 597 5.83 -7.50 -2.24
C HIS A 597 4.47 -8.17 -2.44
N ASP A 598 4.29 -8.79 -3.60
CA ASP A 598 3.15 -9.69 -3.80
C ASP A 598 3.32 -10.97 -2.95
N THR A 599 2.21 -11.64 -2.66
CA THR A 599 2.21 -12.85 -1.83
C THR A 599 3.02 -13.99 -2.48
N GLY A 600 3.90 -14.61 -1.70
CA GLY A 600 4.73 -15.75 -2.15
C GLY A 600 5.93 -15.35 -3.01
N VAL A 601 6.27 -14.06 -3.10
CA VAL A 601 7.32 -13.57 -4.01
C VAL A 601 8.68 -13.39 -3.32
N VAL A 602 8.73 -13.39 -1.98
CA VAL A 602 9.98 -13.32 -1.22
C VAL A 602 10.52 -14.72 -0.90
N ASP A 603 11.29 -15.26 -1.83
CA ASP A 603 12.05 -16.50 -1.62
C ASP A 603 13.54 -16.21 -1.38
N LEU A 604 14.02 -16.60 -0.18
CA LEU A 604 15.42 -16.50 0.23
C LEU A 604 16.33 -17.48 -0.53
N ASN A 605 15.81 -18.64 -0.95
CA ASN A 605 16.59 -19.62 -1.72
C ASN A 605 16.86 -19.13 -3.16
N ALA A 606 15.96 -18.30 -3.69
CA ALA A 606 16.11 -17.67 -5.00
C ALA A 606 16.97 -16.40 -4.98
N VAL A 607 17.54 -16.00 -3.83
CA VAL A 607 18.50 -14.89 -3.78
C VAL A 607 19.83 -15.33 -4.41
N PRO A 608 20.32 -14.65 -5.47
CA PRO A 608 21.60 -15.00 -6.06
C PRO A 608 22.73 -14.91 -5.02
N ASN A 609 23.47 -16.01 -4.82
CA ASN A 609 24.58 -16.07 -3.88
C ASN A 609 25.84 -15.40 -4.47
N GLN A 610 25.81 -14.07 -4.51
CA GLN A 610 26.88 -13.22 -5.04
C GLN A 610 27.07 -12.01 -4.14
N PHE A 611 28.33 -11.61 -3.94
CA PHE A 611 28.67 -10.41 -3.16
C PHE A 611 28.04 -9.13 -3.74
N ILE A 612 27.89 -8.10 -2.91
CA ILE A 612 27.40 -6.76 -3.25
C ILE A 612 28.39 -5.71 -2.74
N LYS A 613 28.70 -4.66 -3.52
CA LYS A 613 29.64 -3.61 -3.07
C LYS A 613 29.08 -2.84 -1.87
N ALA A 614 29.86 -2.77 -0.79
CA ALA A 614 29.40 -2.33 0.53
C ALA A 614 29.66 -0.85 0.86
N ARG A 615 30.07 -0.01 -0.11
CA ARG A 615 30.39 1.40 0.16
C ARG A 615 29.23 2.21 0.73
N ALA A 616 27.99 1.75 0.55
CA ALA A 616 26.83 2.31 1.22
C ALA A 616 27.01 2.34 2.74
N TYR A 617 27.66 1.35 3.36
CA TYR A 617 27.96 1.33 4.79
C TYR A 617 29.11 2.27 5.21
N GLY A 618 29.63 3.09 4.31
CA GLY A 618 30.71 4.05 4.59
C GLY A 618 32.13 3.48 4.49
N ILE A 619 32.27 2.23 4.06
CA ILE A 619 33.55 1.51 3.94
C ILE A 619 33.89 1.25 2.47
N SER A 620 35.03 1.79 2.02
CA SER A 620 35.42 1.70 0.61
C SER A 620 36.04 0.34 0.27
N ASN A 621 35.80 -0.15 -0.94
CA ASN A 621 36.37 -1.40 -1.48
C ASN A 621 36.02 -2.67 -0.67
N LYS A 622 34.93 -2.65 0.08
CA LYS A 622 34.42 -3.79 0.84
C LYS A 622 33.19 -4.39 0.19
N MET A 623 32.88 -5.63 0.54
CA MET A 623 31.70 -6.33 0.06
C MET A 623 30.80 -6.81 1.19
N ALA A 624 29.51 -6.89 0.89
CA ALA A 624 28.48 -7.44 1.74
C ALA A 624 27.90 -8.70 1.08
N SER A 625 27.40 -9.61 1.91
CA SER A 625 26.66 -10.77 1.44
C SER A 625 25.19 -10.41 1.18
N PRO A 626 24.54 -11.05 0.19
CA PRO A 626 23.28 -10.58 -0.36
C PRO A 626 22.09 -10.69 0.60
N ILE A 627 21.98 -11.78 1.39
CA ILE A 627 20.86 -11.92 2.33
C ILE A 627 21.06 -10.96 3.52
N THR A 628 22.26 -10.95 4.10
CA THR A 628 22.65 -10.04 5.18
C THR A 628 22.43 -8.58 4.80
N ALA A 629 22.77 -8.16 3.57
CA ALA A 629 22.52 -6.79 3.13
C ALA A 629 21.02 -6.42 3.18
N ASN A 630 20.12 -7.33 2.80
CA ASN A 630 18.68 -7.09 2.85
C ASN A 630 18.14 -7.04 4.29
N CYS A 631 18.58 -7.95 5.17
CA CYS A 631 18.11 -8.03 6.55
C CYS A 631 18.68 -6.88 7.40
N TYR A 632 19.99 -6.61 7.28
CA TYR A 632 20.70 -5.56 8.00
C TYR A 632 20.21 -4.15 7.64
N ALA A 633 19.50 -3.99 6.50
CA ALA A 633 18.91 -2.71 6.14
C ALA A 633 17.91 -2.19 7.18
N CYS A 634 17.18 -3.08 7.87
CA CYS A 634 16.24 -2.75 8.94
C CYS A 634 16.68 -3.30 10.31
N HIS A 635 17.32 -4.47 10.35
CA HIS A 635 17.87 -5.09 11.57
C HIS A 635 19.34 -4.73 11.75
N ASN A 636 19.59 -3.44 11.99
CA ASN A 636 20.93 -2.86 11.95
C ASN A 636 21.67 -2.80 13.30
N ASP A 637 21.11 -3.38 14.36
CA ASP A 637 21.73 -3.44 15.68
C ASP A 637 22.87 -4.48 15.76
N ASP A 638 23.74 -4.32 16.77
CA ASP A 638 24.92 -5.16 16.95
C ASP A 638 24.57 -6.63 17.20
N SER A 639 23.44 -6.92 17.87
CA SER A 639 23.03 -8.29 18.16
C SER A 639 22.59 -9.00 16.88
N ALA A 640 21.78 -8.33 16.06
CA ALA A 640 21.36 -8.82 14.76
C ALA A 640 22.56 -9.04 13.84
N LEU A 641 23.48 -8.08 13.73
CA LEU A 641 24.68 -8.22 12.89
C LEU A 641 25.55 -9.40 13.33
N ASN A 642 25.79 -9.54 14.63
CA ASN A 642 26.57 -10.66 15.17
C ASN A 642 25.92 -12.01 14.85
N HIS A 643 24.58 -12.11 14.96
CA HIS A 643 23.85 -13.30 14.55
C HIS A 643 24.01 -13.60 13.05
N MET A 644 23.88 -12.60 12.18
CA MET A 644 24.06 -12.76 10.74
C MET A 644 25.49 -13.25 10.42
N MET A 645 26.50 -12.66 11.06
CA MET A 645 27.90 -13.06 10.88
C MET A 645 28.20 -14.49 11.33
N GLN A 646 27.62 -14.93 12.45
CA GLN A 646 27.76 -16.32 12.90
C GLN A 646 27.20 -17.34 11.90
N ASN A 647 26.29 -16.90 11.03
CA ASN A 647 25.66 -17.71 9.98
C ASN A 647 26.22 -17.41 8.58
N GLY A 648 27.47 -16.92 8.51
CA GLY A 648 28.19 -16.71 7.25
C GLY A 648 27.88 -15.38 6.53
N GLY A 649 27.12 -14.50 7.17
CA GLY A 649 26.87 -13.14 6.70
C GLY A 649 28.08 -12.22 6.84
N THR A 650 28.16 -11.18 6.01
CA THR A 650 29.21 -10.16 6.10
C THR A 650 28.74 -8.83 5.52
N THR A 651 29.25 -7.73 6.08
CA THR A 651 29.05 -6.37 5.54
C THR A 651 30.36 -5.73 5.09
N THR A 652 31.51 -6.37 5.35
CA THR A 652 32.84 -5.72 5.29
C THR A 652 33.95 -6.59 4.66
N GLU A 653 33.57 -7.61 3.89
CA GLU A 653 34.49 -8.61 3.33
C GLU A 653 35.51 -8.01 2.35
N ASP A 654 36.74 -8.55 2.37
CA ASP A 654 37.77 -8.27 1.37
C ASP A 654 37.75 -9.33 0.26
N VAL A 655 37.41 -8.91 -0.96
CA VAL A 655 37.51 -9.76 -2.14
C VAL A 655 38.12 -9.01 -3.32
N PRO A 656 38.75 -9.71 -4.27
CA PRO A 656 39.31 -9.07 -5.46
C PRO A 656 38.26 -8.28 -6.26
N ALA A 657 38.54 -7.02 -6.52
CA ALA A 657 37.63 -6.08 -7.18
C ALA A 657 37.19 -6.52 -8.60
N SER A 658 37.96 -7.38 -9.28
CA SER A 658 37.66 -7.89 -10.63
C SER A 658 36.91 -9.22 -10.64
N LYS A 659 36.69 -9.86 -9.48
CA LYS A 659 36.07 -11.20 -9.41
C LYS A 659 34.95 -11.34 -8.38
N TRP A 660 34.67 -10.32 -7.57
CA TRP A 660 33.70 -10.40 -6.47
C TRP A 660 32.33 -10.98 -6.87
N TYR A 661 31.81 -10.63 -8.06
CA TYR A 661 30.50 -11.08 -8.52
C TYR A 661 30.46 -12.56 -8.93
N LYS A 662 31.63 -13.22 -9.02
CA LYS A 662 31.75 -14.67 -9.29
C LYS A 662 31.98 -15.48 -8.02
N LEU A 663 32.19 -14.81 -6.89
CA LEU A 663 32.43 -15.45 -5.61
C LEU A 663 31.12 -15.56 -4.85
N SER A 664 30.95 -16.71 -4.19
CA SER A 664 29.83 -16.99 -3.32
C SER A 664 30.14 -16.64 -1.88
N THR A 665 29.10 -16.29 -1.14
CA THR A 665 29.13 -16.08 0.30
C THR A 665 28.85 -17.39 1.01
N THR A 666 29.12 -17.44 2.32
CA THR A 666 28.92 -18.62 3.16
C THR A 666 27.61 -18.59 3.93
N GLU A 667 26.66 -17.74 3.50
CA GLU A 667 25.37 -17.55 4.17
C GLU A 667 24.56 -18.85 4.25
N SER A 668 24.09 -19.18 5.46
CA SER A 668 23.19 -20.33 5.72
C SER A 668 21.77 -19.91 6.12
N CYS A 669 21.43 -18.62 5.93
CA CYS A 669 20.21 -17.97 6.44
C CYS A 669 18.92 -18.70 6.03
N ALA A 670 18.83 -19.11 4.77
CA ALA A 670 17.63 -19.76 4.22
C ALA A 670 17.30 -21.10 4.90
N THR A 671 18.28 -21.76 5.53
CA THR A 671 18.06 -23.00 6.30
C THR A 671 17.03 -22.84 7.42
N CYS A 672 17.01 -21.66 8.05
CA CYS A 672 16.13 -21.37 9.18
C CYS A 672 15.01 -20.40 8.81
N HIS A 673 15.29 -19.45 7.92
CA HIS A 673 14.42 -18.30 7.64
C HIS A 673 13.66 -18.36 6.31
N ALA A 674 13.90 -19.36 5.45
CA ALA A 674 13.08 -19.52 4.25
C ALA A 674 11.63 -19.86 4.62
N GLU A 675 10.70 -19.51 3.73
CA GLU A 675 9.28 -19.78 3.92
C GLU A 675 9.01 -21.26 4.23
N GLY A 676 8.17 -21.53 5.22
CA GLY A 676 7.84 -22.88 5.69
C GLY A 676 8.87 -23.49 6.66
N SER A 677 9.99 -22.82 6.90
CA SER A 677 11.00 -23.26 7.88
C SER A 677 10.54 -23.04 9.32
N SER A 678 11.26 -23.59 10.31
CA SER A 678 10.91 -23.44 11.73
C SER A 678 10.88 -21.97 12.17
N PHE A 679 11.76 -21.13 11.61
CA PHE A 679 11.85 -19.69 11.86
C PHE A 679 11.66 -18.86 10.57
N GLY A 680 10.84 -19.36 9.65
CA GLY A 680 10.52 -18.69 8.39
C GLY A 680 10.11 -17.23 8.57
N ILE A 681 10.53 -16.36 7.66
CA ILE A 681 10.26 -14.90 7.71
C ILE A 681 8.77 -14.56 7.78
N GLU A 682 7.91 -15.39 7.18
CA GLU A 682 6.45 -15.26 7.14
C GLU A 682 5.79 -15.37 8.53
N LYS A 683 6.51 -15.90 9.52
CA LYS A 683 6.02 -15.99 10.91
C LYS A 683 6.19 -14.68 11.67
N TYR A 684 7.02 -13.77 11.16
CA TYR A 684 7.37 -12.51 11.80
C TYR A 684 6.99 -11.29 10.96
N HIS A 685 6.76 -11.49 9.66
CA HIS A 685 6.42 -10.45 8.70
C HIS A 685 5.19 -10.85 7.88
N ASN A 686 4.31 -9.89 7.60
CA ASN A 686 3.11 -10.14 6.81
C ASN A 686 3.35 -9.92 5.31
N PHE A 687 3.16 -10.99 4.53
CA PHE A 687 3.25 -10.99 3.06
C PHE A 687 1.88 -11.19 2.39
N SER A 688 0.78 -11.07 3.14
CA SER A 688 -0.60 -11.22 2.66
C SER A 688 -1.52 -10.09 3.13
N ARG A 689 -2.40 -9.62 2.24
CA ARG A 689 -3.44 -8.64 2.57
C ARG A 689 -4.71 -9.30 3.09
#